data_AF-A0A1M7Z9L9-F1
#
_entry.id   AF-A0A1M7Z9L9-F1
#
_cell.length_a   1.000
_cell.length_b   1.000
_cell.length_c   1.000
_cell.angle_alpha   90.00
_cell.angle_beta   90.00
_cell.angle_gamma   90.00
#
_symmetry.space_group_name_H-M   'P 1'
#
loop_
_entity.id
_entity.type
_entity.pdbx_description
1 polymer ?
#
loop_
_entity_poly.entity_id
_entity_poly.type
_entity_poly.pdbx_seq_one_letter_code
_entity_poly.pdbx_strand_id
1 'polypeptide(L)'
;MTVLTVNLSTQLQTQLSQTGIWAYAVYFSGGVANWTTIADNGTLTGGTGAASITLPYPDNGGKVYFLIQSADTAHYTDLTTAISEESDINWNNAAAKDFRYDSFEVSLLDQPGDAGNLTSVNGFGIPMQASVTYSDGSTTTRGYGVSGSTIFSDIAAINTKAGYVYTYDYTSGPLANTVRAAISPTLAVTPYTTTSGTSFSESDWTSYLTTLVTDNVIPTVKTVGEIGAEAATQTRPDIVVTGFFDGTADASNVWHNAAFFSYVVEWDGSNFWLAPTEQSQVKGYIKISQSDLEESIYSTLGTAEIYNKPTDATPYMTMNTGENNQWGAVFTQFLTGFTGGYYGVKGAQNNSSVAGTIDLDKTWNWDPTYAFGNNLSGSAPTYFDHYSEVFYKHSNSYGSGYSDNLMQHYSTGGPLIPVYDSGTGQNVTNIGLTLYADSETPAGYVDPTIYNYIAPAAGGYEATSQNTLNTNITLNFATQYMVLKADTPITISFMGTNPSGQQAWYSVTIKGNLWQNWTLTYNAATDSYSAAAAPGTEQTYGSMVVSNLPTADSGVSWYKITVGDDISKTYNLYTTTTGSLFQNPAYSGQEGALAIDGLATITPSESSAATINTFTVNFLYSTTTSLDPQLLTENTNATFLSTLATPDAPVVGKGAGANFTALAGQDSATTNTVTATTGALFFAWTGKNNSTVDTSSWISAYTNKIGALDVAKVSFATSGGGTHYQPVTAVADLDGAWQTAKAAALGNGTYTVTMTEYAPDGSTVVGKTSSALALTVSLDKLGLHAGSDGSSLVLDQGSSSTDGNWIHFSSAGITGLHGATLLLYAVDSSGNLIGRDGQVGGGVTIQDATIASIGGVVSDSGDALLDTAQSAYLPVGQQLRFAVLSGGQVIDSSASVNIGEAANGTLNIDVGGVQVTAQVENTLGSAAELAGTQRNLNEALVYLNHGESLQLEVTGSSAMTNQLGFVHMEADPTTGQWSVGGVDYGNTTAFTDAVRSHLVGEVTVSGGGSHFTDTLQWTVQGDTGYYAPVLLTENGDVFVIGSANSDGQEHIRLFGENTFGFEDLTASQNSDFDYNDMVVKVVPSHDLLV
;
A
#
# COMPACT_ATOMS: atom_id res chain seq x y z
N MET A 1 23.93 -24.85 -15.45
CA MET A 1 24.63 -23.85 -16.28
C MET A 1 24.02 -23.87 -17.66
N THR A 2 23.48 -22.73 -18.08
CA THR A 2 22.82 -22.51 -19.38
C THR A 2 23.83 -22.04 -20.41
N VAL A 3 23.73 -22.56 -21.64
CA VAL A 3 24.56 -22.14 -22.78
C VAL A 3 23.71 -21.39 -23.78
N LEU A 4 24.15 -20.21 -24.20
CA LEU A 4 23.59 -19.50 -25.35
C LEU A 4 24.31 -19.95 -26.62
N THR A 5 23.62 -20.70 -27.46
CA THR A 5 24.12 -21.15 -28.77
C THR A 5 23.70 -20.15 -29.84
N VAL A 6 24.67 -19.36 -30.29
CA VAL A 6 24.50 -18.35 -31.35
C VAL A 6 24.72 -19.00 -32.69
N ASN A 7 23.78 -18.84 -33.61
CA ASN A 7 23.85 -19.31 -34.99
C ASN A 7 23.82 -18.11 -35.94
N LEU A 8 24.38 -18.28 -37.14
CA LEU A 8 24.39 -17.30 -38.21
C LEU A 8 23.60 -17.85 -39.40
N SER A 9 22.70 -17.06 -39.95
CA SER A 9 22.07 -17.40 -41.23
C SER A 9 23.11 -17.57 -42.35
N THR A 10 22.76 -18.28 -43.43
CA THR A 10 23.69 -18.47 -44.54
C THR A 10 24.09 -17.16 -45.22
N GLN A 11 23.17 -16.19 -45.32
CA GLN A 11 23.49 -14.89 -45.90
C GLN A 11 24.37 -14.06 -44.96
N LEU A 12 24.12 -14.10 -43.64
CA LEU A 12 24.99 -13.43 -42.69
C LEU A 12 26.39 -14.04 -42.67
N GLN A 13 26.53 -15.36 -42.76
CA GLN A 13 27.84 -16.01 -42.92
C GLN A 13 28.58 -15.47 -44.15
N THR A 14 27.88 -15.29 -45.27
CA THR A 14 28.45 -14.72 -46.49
C THR A 14 28.88 -13.27 -46.29
N GLN A 15 28.05 -12.47 -45.62
CA GLN A 15 28.36 -11.08 -45.28
C GLN A 15 29.60 -11.01 -44.39
N LEU A 16 29.61 -11.74 -43.27
CA LEU A 16 30.70 -11.77 -42.29
C LEU A 16 31.99 -12.41 -42.82
N SER A 17 31.96 -13.09 -43.98
CA SER A 17 33.15 -13.67 -44.62
C SER A 17 33.94 -12.66 -45.46
N GLN A 18 33.49 -11.41 -45.55
CA GLN A 18 34.21 -10.36 -46.26
C GLN A 18 35.37 -9.82 -45.41
N THR A 19 36.56 -9.71 -46.00
CA THR A 19 37.74 -9.11 -45.34
C THR A 19 37.43 -7.67 -44.92
N GLY A 20 37.73 -7.32 -43.68
CA GLY A 20 37.37 -6.02 -43.07
C GLY A 20 36.07 -6.04 -42.25
N ILE A 21 35.53 -7.23 -41.94
CA ILE A 21 34.40 -7.39 -41.02
C ILE A 21 34.81 -8.21 -39.80
N TRP A 22 34.42 -7.72 -38.63
CA TRP A 22 34.56 -8.41 -37.35
C TRP A 22 33.20 -8.55 -36.68
N ALA A 23 32.98 -9.67 -36.02
CA ALA A 23 31.76 -9.91 -35.26
C ALA A 23 32.07 -10.55 -33.91
N TYR A 24 31.40 -10.08 -32.86
CA TYR A 24 31.64 -10.49 -31.48
C TYR A 24 30.32 -10.66 -30.73
N ALA A 25 30.35 -11.52 -29.72
CA ALA A 25 29.42 -11.45 -28.60
C ALA A 25 30.18 -11.08 -27.33
N VAL A 26 29.58 -10.25 -26.47
CA VAL A 26 30.17 -9.83 -25.20
C VAL A 26 29.10 -9.70 -24.12
N TYR A 27 29.41 -10.13 -22.91
CA TYR A 27 28.62 -9.84 -21.71
C TYR A 27 29.55 -9.36 -20.58
N PHE A 28 28.99 -8.69 -19.59
CA PHE A 28 29.74 -8.15 -18.46
C PHE A 28 29.36 -8.91 -17.19
N SER A 29 30.36 -9.42 -16.47
CA SER A 29 30.14 -10.12 -15.20
C SER A 29 31.22 -9.69 -14.21
N GLY A 30 30.81 -9.20 -13.04
CA GLY A 30 31.72 -8.62 -12.04
C GLY A 30 32.52 -7.43 -12.58
N GLY A 31 31.94 -6.65 -13.50
CA GLY A 31 32.62 -5.52 -14.18
C GLY A 31 33.66 -5.93 -15.23
N VAL A 32 33.74 -7.22 -15.60
CA VAL A 32 34.69 -7.74 -16.59
C VAL A 32 33.97 -8.11 -17.88
N ALA A 33 34.49 -7.64 -19.02
CA ALA A 33 34.01 -8.01 -20.34
C ALA A 33 34.44 -9.44 -20.73
N ASN A 34 33.46 -10.29 -21.09
CA ASN A 34 33.67 -11.67 -21.51
C ASN A 34 33.38 -11.81 -23.00
N TRP A 35 34.43 -11.91 -23.82
CA TRP A 35 34.35 -11.87 -25.27
C TRP A 35 34.27 -13.25 -25.92
N THR A 36 33.43 -13.37 -26.94
CA THR A 36 33.40 -14.50 -27.88
C THR A 36 33.52 -13.96 -29.31
N THR A 37 34.62 -14.28 -29.99
CA THR A 37 34.83 -13.89 -31.39
C THR A 37 34.02 -14.79 -32.31
N ILE A 38 33.12 -14.20 -33.10
CA ILE A 38 32.29 -14.90 -34.09
C ILE A 38 32.94 -14.85 -35.47
N ALA A 39 33.43 -13.68 -35.86
CA ALA A 39 34.19 -13.47 -37.09
C ALA A 39 35.37 -12.55 -36.82
N ASP A 40 36.55 -12.91 -37.34
CA ASP A 40 37.77 -12.10 -37.26
C ASP A 40 38.27 -11.78 -38.67
N ASN A 41 38.17 -10.51 -39.05
CA ASN A 41 38.60 -9.99 -40.34
C ASN A 41 38.13 -10.83 -41.55
N GLY A 42 36.84 -11.16 -41.60
CA GLY A 42 36.26 -12.00 -42.64
C GLY A 42 36.43 -13.51 -42.45
N THR A 43 37.01 -13.97 -41.34
CA THR A 43 37.17 -15.41 -41.04
C THR A 43 36.22 -15.82 -39.92
N LEU A 44 35.28 -16.73 -40.20
CA LEU A 44 34.39 -17.29 -39.18
C LEU A 44 35.16 -18.19 -38.20
N THR A 45 35.01 -17.93 -36.91
CA THR A 45 35.65 -18.73 -35.86
C THR A 45 35.12 -20.17 -35.89
N GLY A 46 36.02 -21.15 -35.85
CA GLY A 46 35.66 -22.58 -35.92
C GLY A 46 35.23 -23.08 -37.30
N GLY A 47 35.19 -22.22 -38.32
CA GLY A 47 34.72 -22.58 -39.67
C GLY A 47 33.22 -22.91 -39.72
N THR A 48 32.49 -22.60 -38.65
CA THR A 48 31.08 -22.89 -38.46
C THR A 48 30.29 -21.60 -38.35
N GLY A 49 29.05 -21.58 -38.84
CA GLY A 49 28.10 -20.50 -38.58
C GLY A 49 27.51 -20.53 -37.17
N ALA A 50 28.26 -20.96 -36.16
CA ALA A 50 27.77 -21.12 -34.79
C ALA A 50 28.86 -20.86 -33.74
N ALA A 51 28.46 -20.30 -32.60
CA ALA A 51 29.28 -20.07 -31.41
C ALA A 51 28.49 -20.43 -30.14
N SER A 52 29.18 -20.81 -29.07
CA SER A 52 28.57 -21.13 -27.78
C SER A 52 29.12 -20.24 -26.69
N ILE A 53 28.22 -19.65 -25.90
CA ILE A 53 28.52 -18.73 -24.81
C ILE A 53 27.97 -19.34 -23.52
N THR A 54 28.83 -19.65 -22.56
CA THR A 54 28.38 -20.05 -21.23
C THR A 54 27.92 -18.80 -20.50
N LEU A 55 26.64 -18.77 -20.12
CA LEU A 55 26.06 -17.65 -19.39
C LEU A 55 26.42 -17.71 -17.90
N PRO A 56 26.55 -16.55 -17.22
CA PRO A 56 26.68 -16.49 -15.77
C PRO A 56 25.53 -17.20 -15.05
N TYR A 57 25.79 -17.66 -13.83
CA TYR A 57 24.76 -18.21 -12.95
C TYR A 57 25.19 -18.06 -11.47
N PRO A 58 24.30 -17.58 -10.57
CA PRO A 58 23.01 -16.96 -10.89
C PRO A 58 23.18 -15.65 -11.66
N ASP A 59 22.19 -15.28 -12.46
CA ASP A 59 22.18 -14.01 -13.20
C ASP A 59 20.79 -13.36 -13.09
N ASN A 60 20.72 -12.10 -12.68
CA ASN A 60 19.47 -11.37 -12.51
C ASN A 60 19.47 -10.15 -13.43
N GLY A 61 18.85 -10.26 -14.60
CA GLY A 61 18.87 -9.22 -15.62
C GLY A 61 20.20 -9.11 -16.38
N GLY A 62 20.79 -10.24 -16.75
CA GLY A 62 22.01 -10.28 -17.57
C GLY A 62 21.75 -9.89 -19.03
N LYS A 63 22.76 -9.34 -19.71
CA LYS A 63 22.69 -8.96 -21.12
C LYS A 63 23.89 -9.46 -21.92
N VAL A 64 23.63 -10.02 -23.09
CA VAL A 64 24.63 -10.38 -24.11
C VAL A 64 24.48 -9.46 -25.31
N TYR A 65 25.52 -8.71 -25.62
CA TYR A 65 25.60 -7.83 -26.78
C TYR A 65 26.21 -8.55 -27.98
N PHE A 66 25.68 -8.28 -29.16
CA PHE A 66 26.21 -8.74 -30.44
C PHE A 66 26.70 -7.55 -31.23
N LEU A 67 27.96 -7.55 -31.64
CA LEU A 67 28.60 -6.43 -32.33
C LEU A 67 29.04 -6.86 -33.72
N ILE A 68 28.76 -6.05 -34.75
CA ILE A 68 29.26 -6.23 -36.12
C ILE A 68 29.95 -4.94 -36.55
N GLN A 69 31.27 -5.01 -36.74
CA GLN A 69 32.12 -3.90 -37.18
C GLN A 69 32.48 -4.05 -38.65
N SER A 70 32.46 -2.95 -39.40
CA SER A 70 33.01 -2.88 -40.76
C SER A 70 34.05 -1.78 -40.83
N ALA A 71 35.29 -2.13 -41.17
CA ALA A 71 36.37 -1.15 -41.25
C ALA A 71 37.42 -1.53 -42.30
N ASP A 72 38.20 -0.55 -42.75
CA ASP A 72 39.43 -0.81 -43.51
C ASP A 72 40.44 -1.52 -42.61
N THR A 73 40.93 -2.67 -43.05
CA THR A 73 41.94 -3.48 -42.32
C THR A 73 43.20 -2.72 -41.95
N ALA A 74 43.55 -1.65 -42.66
CA ALA A 74 44.70 -0.80 -42.32
C ALA A 74 44.42 0.20 -41.18
N HIS A 75 43.15 0.46 -40.83
CA HIS A 75 42.72 1.54 -39.95
C HIS A 75 41.58 1.14 -38.99
N TYR A 76 41.47 -0.14 -38.62
CA TYR A 76 40.41 -0.61 -37.72
C TYR A 76 40.72 -0.38 -36.23
N THR A 77 39.67 -0.28 -35.42
CA THR A 77 39.77 -0.25 -33.95
C THR A 77 39.38 -1.60 -33.39
N ASP A 78 40.27 -2.27 -32.65
CA ASP A 78 39.97 -3.53 -31.97
C ASP A 78 38.99 -3.30 -30.81
N LEU A 79 37.73 -3.71 -31.02
CA LEU A 79 36.66 -3.54 -30.05
C LEU A 79 36.94 -4.25 -28.72
N THR A 80 37.69 -5.37 -28.71
CA THR A 80 38.00 -6.13 -27.49
C THR A 80 38.91 -5.37 -26.53
N THR A 81 39.61 -4.36 -27.04
CA THR A 81 40.46 -3.45 -26.24
C THR A 81 39.82 -2.08 -26.03
N ALA A 82 38.93 -1.67 -26.93
CA ALA A 82 38.29 -0.36 -26.92
C ALA A 82 36.94 -0.33 -26.18
N ILE A 83 36.45 -1.48 -25.73
CA ILE A 83 35.23 -1.66 -24.93
C ILE A 83 35.65 -2.45 -23.69
N SER A 84 35.66 -1.78 -22.55
CA SER A 84 36.12 -2.30 -21.26
C SER A 84 34.99 -2.45 -20.24
N GLU A 85 33.94 -1.64 -20.40
CA GLU A 85 32.72 -1.64 -19.59
C GLU A 85 31.48 -1.57 -20.49
N GLU A 86 30.31 -1.89 -19.94
CA GLU A 86 29.06 -1.95 -20.70
C GLU A 86 28.69 -0.59 -21.31
N SER A 87 28.92 0.49 -20.57
CA SER A 87 28.73 1.89 -21.01
C SER A 87 29.54 2.26 -22.25
N ASP A 88 30.60 1.52 -22.59
CA ASP A 88 31.35 1.72 -23.84
C ASP A 88 30.54 1.29 -25.08
N ILE A 89 29.53 0.43 -24.93
CA ILE A 89 28.61 0.01 -26.00
C ILE A 89 27.47 1.04 -26.09
N ASN A 90 27.78 2.17 -26.74
CA ASN A 90 26.84 3.28 -26.91
C ASN A 90 26.84 3.82 -28.35
N TRP A 91 25.87 4.67 -28.66
CA TRP A 91 25.66 5.22 -30.00
C TRP A 91 26.89 5.95 -30.57
N ASN A 92 27.54 6.81 -29.78
CA ASN A 92 28.69 7.60 -30.24
C ASN A 92 29.91 6.72 -30.53
N ASN A 93 30.19 5.76 -29.64
CA ASN A 93 31.27 4.81 -29.85
C ASN A 93 31.01 3.92 -31.07
N ALA A 94 29.76 3.50 -31.26
CA ALA A 94 29.32 2.72 -32.41
C ALA A 94 29.49 3.48 -33.73
N ALA A 95 29.19 4.78 -33.75
CA ALA A 95 29.43 5.65 -34.90
C ALA A 95 30.94 5.90 -35.14
N ALA A 96 31.70 6.21 -34.09
CA ALA A 96 33.13 6.54 -34.20
C ALA A 96 34.01 5.35 -34.57
N LYS A 97 33.62 4.13 -34.16
CA LYS A 97 34.36 2.88 -34.37
C LYS A 97 33.70 1.97 -35.43
N ASP A 98 32.69 2.49 -36.13
CA ASP A 98 31.99 1.87 -37.27
C ASP A 98 31.46 0.45 -36.99
N PHE A 99 30.77 0.29 -35.85
CA PHE A 99 30.07 -0.95 -35.49
C PHE A 99 28.59 -0.73 -35.23
N ARG A 100 27.80 -1.78 -35.40
CA ARG A 100 26.40 -1.86 -34.93
C ARG A 100 26.30 -2.86 -33.79
N TYR A 101 25.28 -2.70 -32.96
CA TYR A 101 25.04 -3.58 -31.84
C TYR A 101 23.55 -3.87 -31.65
N ASP A 102 23.27 -5.00 -31.04
CA ASP A 102 21.94 -5.42 -30.56
C ASP A 102 22.13 -6.38 -29.38
N SER A 103 21.07 -6.78 -28.67
CA SER A 103 21.22 -7.57 -27.45
C SER A 103 20.11 -8.58 -27.16
N PHE A 104 20.49 -9.61 -26.39
CA PHE A 104 19.59 -10.55 -25.74
C PHE A 104 19.73 -10.40 -24.21
N GLU A 105 18.61 -10.17 -23.54
CA GLU A 105 18.49 -10.04 -22.08
C GLU A 105 17.96 -11.34 -21.48
N VAL A 106 18.41 -11.72 -20.28
CA VAL A 106 17.98 -12.96 -19.61
C VAL A 106 18.19 -12.93 -18.10
N SER A 107 17.26 -13.53 -17.35
CA SER A 107 17.44 -13.91 -15.94
C SER A 107 17.55 -15.43 -15.79
N LEU A 108 18.43 -15.89 -14.90
CA LEU A 108 18.76 -17.30 -14.64
C LEU A 108 18.94 -17.51 -13.13
N LEU A 109 17.82 -17.68 -12.42
CA LEU A 109 17.73 -17.83 -10.96
C LEU A 109 17.11 -19.17 -10.52
N ASP A 110 16.85 -20.07 -11.48
CA ASP A 110 16.05 -21.29 -11.31
C ASP A 110 14.65 -21.03 -10.73
N GLN A 111 13.99 -19.96 -11.16
CA GLN A 111 12.64 -19.59 -10.73
C GLN A 111 11.63 -19.60 -11.89
N PRO A 112 10.33 -19.88 -11.64
CA PRO A 112 9.30 -19.89 -12.68
C PRO A 112 9.16 -18.59 -13.50
N GLY A 113 9.59 -17.45 -12.95
CA GLY A 113 9.57 -16.14 -13.62
C GLY A 113 10.75 -15.86 -14.54
N ASP A 114 11.76 -16.74 -14.58
CA ASP A 114 12.94 -16.52 -15.41
C ASP A 114 12.59 -16.54 -16.90
N ALA A 115 12.90 -15.44 -17.57
CA ALA A 115 12.69 -15.23 -18.99
C ALA A 115 13.88 -14.53 -19.64
N GLY A 116 13.96 -14.60 -20.96
CA GLY A 116 14.79 -13.71 -21.77
C GLY A 116 13.98 -12.97 -22.82
N ASN A 117 14.60 -12.04 -23.53
CA ASN A 117 13.95 -11.25 -24.57
C ASN A 117 14.94 -10.62 -25.55
N LEU A 118 14.41 -10.23 -26.72
CA LEU A 118 15.07 -9.32 -27.66
C LEU A 118 14.62 -7.90 -27.35
N THR A 119 15.51 -6.92 -27.42
CA THR A 119 15.18 -5.52 -27.09
C THR A 119 15.71 -4.54 -28.13
N SER A 120 14.86 -3.61 -28.58
CA SER A 120 15.20 -2.52 -29.50
C SER A 120 15.03 -1.14 -28.84
N VAL A 121 14.99 -1.09 -27.49
CA VAL A 121 14.89 0.14 -26.68
C VAL A 121 16.04 1.09 -26.97
N ASN A 122 17.26 0.55 -27.09
CA ASN A 122 18.48 1.32 -27.36
C ASN A 122 18.80 1.43 -28.86
N GLY A 123 17.80 1.32 -29.72
CA GLY A 123 17.95 1.29 -31.17
C GLY A 123 17.91 -0.13 -31.72
N PHE A 124 17.91 -0.22 -33.05
CA PHE A 124 17.87 -1.49 -33.78
C PHE A 124 19.08 -1.61 -34.70
N GLY A 125 19.75 -2.76 -34.61
CA GLY A 125 20.98 -3.01 -35.37
C GLY A 125 21.00 -4.36 -36.06
N ILE A 126 20.44 -5.41 -35.47
CA ILE A 126 20.61 -6.79 -35.97
C ILE A 126 19.28 -7.54 -35.90
N PRO A 127 18.74 -8.05 -37.03
CA PRO A 127 17.59 -8.95 -36.98
C PRO A 127 18.00 -10.29 -36.34
N MET A 128 17.22 -10.72 -35.34
CA MET A 128 17.53 -11.88 -34.50
C MET A 128 16.33 -12.80 -34.28
N GLN A 129 16.61 -14.05 -33.89
CA GLN A 129 15.61 -14.99 -33.40
C GLN A 129 16.11 -15.69 -32.15
N ALA A 130 15.32 -15.72 -31.09
CA ALA A 130 15.53 -16.58 -29.94
C ALA A 130 14.68 -17.84 -30.03
N SER A 131 15.18 -18.96 -29.51
CA SER A 131 14.47 -20.24 -29.43
C SER A 131 14.84 -21.01 -28.17
N VAL A 132 13.84 -21.54 -27.47
CA VAL A 132 14.02 -22.38 -26.29
C VAL A 132 13.26 -23.69 -26.49
N THR A 133 13.95 -24.82 -26.31
CA THR A 133 13.35 -26.15 -26.35
C THR A 133 13.36 -26.74 -24.95
N TYR A 134 12.19 -27.19 -24.47
CA TYR A 134 12.02 -27.71 -23.11
C TYR A 134 12.13 -29.24 -23.08
N SER A 135 12.20 -29.79 -21.87
CA SER A 135 12.32 -31.22 -21.60
C SER A 135 11.18 -32.09 -22.14
N ASP A 136 10.00 -31.50 -22.35
CA ASP A 136 8.84 -32.16 -22.96
C ASP A 136 8.90 -32.20 -24.50
N GLY A 137 9.91 -31.58 -25.11
CA GLY A 137 10.12 -31.51 -26.56
C GLY A 137 9.43 -30.33 -27.24
N SER A 138 8.64 -29.53 -26.52
CA SER A 138 8.05 -28.30 -27.05
C SER A 138 9.13 -27.23 -27.28
N THR A 139 8.89 -26.32 -28.22
CA THR A 139 9.82 -25.22 -28.53
C THR A 139 9.06 -23.91 -28.65
N THR A 140 9.57 -22.87 -28.00
CA THR A 140 9.08 -21.50 -28.11
C THR A 140 10.10 -20.63 -28.84
N THR A 141 9.65 -19.65 -29.62
CA THR A 141 10.52 -18.73 -30.37
C THR A 141 10.07 -17.27 -30.26
N ARG A 142 11.02 -16.36 -30.46
CA ARG A 142 10.79 -14.90 -30.62
C ARG A 142 11.62 -14.39 -31.78
N GLY A 143 11.13 -13.42 -32.54
CA GLY A 143 11.88 -12.83 -33.65
C GLY A 143 11.14 -11.71 -34.36
N TYR A 144 11.50 -11.47 -35.61
CA TYR A 144 10.94 -10.41 -36.46
C TYR A 144 10.13 -11.03 -37.60
N GLY A 145 8.89 -10.56 -37.81
CA GLY A 145 7.97 -11.03 -38.85
C GLY A 145 8.26 -10.46 -40.24
N VAL A 146 9.17 -9.50 -40.32
CA VAL A 146 9.65 -8.86 -41.56
C VAL A 146 11.18 -8.88 -41.61
N SER A 147 11.76 -8.46 -42.74
CA SER A 147 13.23 -8.37 -42.87
C SER A 147 13.80 -7.18 -42.10
N GLY A 148 15.07 -7.25 -41.69
CA GLY A 148 15.76 -6.10 -41.07
C GLY A 148 15.74 -4.86 -41.95
N SER A 149 15.84 -5.03 -43.27
CA SER A 149 15.74 -3.94 -44.26
C SER A 149 14.38 -3.27 -44.24
N THR A 150 13.31 -4.03 -44.00
CA THR A 150 11.95 -3.51 -43.84
C THR A 150 11.82 -2.68 -42.57
N ILE A 151 12.35 -3.18 -41.43
CA ILE A 151 12.38 -2.42 -40.18
C ILE A 151 13.13 -1.09 -40.37
N PHE A 152 14.31 -1.11 -41.00
CA PHE A 152 15.05 0.12 -41.31
C PHE A 152 14.27 1.08 -42.21
N SER A 153 13.58 0.57 -43.24
CA SER A 153 12.78 1.43 -44.13
C SER A 153 11.57 2.03 -43.42
N ASP A 154 10.91 1.29 -42.55
CA ASP A 154 9.74 1.75 -41.80
C ASP A 154 10.13 2.84 -40.79
N ILE A 155 11.25 2.64 -40.08
CA ILE A 155 11.80 3.65 -39.16
C ILE A 155 12.23 4.91 -39.94
N ALA A 156 12.88 4.77 -41.09
CA ALA A 156 13.25 5.90 -41.93
C ALA A 156 12.03 6.68 -42.46
N ALA A 157 10.84 6.08 -42.48
CA ALA A 157 9.61 6.67 -42.97
C ALA A 157 8.77 7.39 -41.89
N ILE A 158 9.14 7.31 -40.60
CA ILE A 158 8.40 7.92 -39.47
C ILE A 158 8.12 9.41 -39.70
N ASN A 159 9.14 10.18 -40.10
CA ASN A 159 8.98 11.58 -40.46
C ASN A 159 9.81 11.93 -41.70
N THR A 160 9.13 12.43 -42.74
CA THR A 160 9.77 12.79 -44.01
C THR A 160 10.20 14.25 -44.07
N LYS A 161 10.11 15.00 -42.96
CA LYS A 161 10.55 16.40 -42.87
C LYS A 161 12.05 16.51 -43.15
N ALA A 162 12.41 17.51 -43.96
CA ALA A 162 13.80 17.76 -44.32
C ALA A 162 14.67 18.00 -43.06
N GLY A 163 15.79 17.28 -42.97
CA GLY A 163 16.72 17.34 -41.84
C GLY A 163 16.55 16.24 -40.80
N TYR A 164 15.48 15.44 -40.90
CA TYR A 164 15.26 14.29 -40.02
C TYR A 164 16.03 13.05 -40.51
N VAL A 165 16.78 12.39 -39.62
CA VAL A 165 17.62 11.23 -39.93
C VAL A 165 17.48 10.16 -38.83
N TYR A 166 16.86 9.04 -39.18
CA TYR A 166 16.62 7.93 -38.25
C TYR A 166 17.61 6.76 -38.42
N THR A 167 18.06 6.52 -39.65
CA THR A 167 19.00 5.45 -40.00
C THR A 167 20.36 6.03 -40.35
N TYR A 168 21.41 5.35 -39.92
CA TYR A 168 22.79 5.80 -40.09
C TYR A 168 23.59 4.69 -40.75
N ASP A 169 24.37 5.04 -41.76
CA ASP A 169 25.16 4.08 -42.54
C ASP A 169 26.53 3.80 -41.93
N TYR A 170 27.12 2.67 -42.29
CA TYR A 170 28.55 2.43 -42.10
C TYR A 170 29.36 3.40 -42.96
N THR A 171 30.46 3.90 -42.41
CA THR A 171 31.28 4.92 -43.07
C THR A 171 32.47 4.34 -43.84
N SER A 172 32.87 3.10 -43.53
CA SER A 172 34.08 2.47 -44.03
C SER A 172 33.92 0.95 -44.18
N GLY A 173 34.97 0.28 -44.67
CA GLY A 173 34.99 -1.17 -44.85
C GLY A 173 34.06 -1.70 -45.94
N PRO A 174 33.86 -3.03 -46.02
CA PRO A 174 33.01 -3.67 -47.02
C PRO A 174 31.52 -3.30 -46.95
N LEU A 175 31.04 -2.78 -45.81
CA LEU A 175 29.66 -2.36 -45.61
C LEU A 175 29.45 -0.85 -45.79
N ALA A 176 30.45 -0.10 -46.26
CA ALA A 176 30.33 1.35 -46.43
C ALA A 176 29.09 1.74 -47.27
N ASN A 177 28.32 2.72 -46.80
CA ASN A 177 27.04 3.18 -47.37
C ASN A 177 25.88 2.16 -47.30
N THR A 178 25.97 1.17 -46.41
CA THR A 178 24.80 0.37 -45.99
C THR A 178 24.40 0.75 -44.57
N VAL A 179 23.12 0.57 -44.23
CA VAL A 179 22.60 0.92 -42.90
C VAL A 179 23.36 0.15 -41.81
N ARG A 180 23.91 0.90 -40.85
CA ARG A 180 24.57 0.40 -39.64
C ARG A 180 23.55 0.18 -38.54
N ALA A 181 22.75 1.20 -38.22
CA ALA A 181 21.75 1.12 -37.14
C ALA A 181 20.65 2.18 -37.32
N ALA A 182 19.51 1.93 -36.69
CA ALA A 182 18.44 2.90 -36.49
C ALA A 182 18.46 3.42 -35.05
N ILE A 183 18.36 4.74 -34.89
CA ILE A 183 18.32 5.37 -33.56
C ILE A 183 16.91 5.27 -32.98
N SER A 184 16.79 4.87 -31.71
CA SER A 184 15.53 4.93 -30.96
C SER A 184 15.28 6.34 -30.42
N PRO A 185 14.02 6.72 -30.13
CA PRO A 185 13.74 7.98 -29.47
C PRO A 185 14.39 8.07 -28.09
N THR A 186 14.42 6.96 -27.34
CA THR A 186 15.06 6.88 -26.02
C THR A 186 16.52 7.34 -26.07
N LEU A 187 17.30 6.95 -27.09
CA LEU A 187 18.67 7.45 -27.24
C LEU A 187 18.74 8.85 -27.85
N ALA A 188 17.88 9.16 -28.82
CA ALA A 188 17.93 10.42 -29.57
C ALA A 188 17.73 11.67 -28.70
N VAL A 189 16.92 11.58 -27.64
CA VAL A 189 16.65 12.70 -26.72
C VAL A 189 17.69 12.81 -25.59
N THR A 190 18.60 11.84 -25.44
CA THR A 190 19.61 11.92 -24.38
C THR A 190 20.69 12.96 -24.68
N PRO A 191 21.21 13.66 -23.64
CA PRO A 191 22.29 14.65 -23.82
C PRO A 191 23.63 14.02 -24.23
N TYR A 192 23.75 12.70 -24.10
CA TYR A 192 24.98 11.96 -24.39
C TYR A 192 25.07 11.51 -25.85
N THR A 193 24.04 11.71 -26.67
CA THR A 193 24.05 11.29 -28.07
C THR A 193 24.31 12.46 -29.00
N THR A 194 25.36 12.36 -29.82
CA THR A 194 25.65 13.36 -30.86
C THR A 194 25.30 12.79 -32.22
N THR A 195 24.18 13.23 -32.79
CA THR A 195 23.76 12.85 -34.15
C THR A 195 23.98 13.97 -35.16
N SER A 196 24.20 13.59 -36.42
CA SER A 196 24.15 14.52 -37.55
C SER A 196 22.72 14.59 -38.10
N GLY A 197 21.94 15.58 -37.65
CA GLY A 197 20.53 15.76 -38.03
C GLY A 197 19.59 15.60 -36.84
N THR A 198 18.33 16.05 -36.99
CA THR A 198 17.29 15.84 -35.98
C THR A 198 16.65 14.46 -36.18
N SER A 199 16.09 13.81 -35.16
CA SER A 199 15.37 12.54 -35.34
C SER A 199 14.10 12.52 -34.51
N PHE A 200 14.26 12.49 -33.20
CA PHE A 200 13.19 12.64 -32.21
C PHE A 200 13.49 13.84 -31.32
N SER A 201 12.46 14.49 -30.80
CA SER A 201 12.57 15.60 -29.87
C SER A 201 11.46 15.52 -28.83
N GLU A 202 11.74 15.97 -27.62
CA GLU A 202 10.75 16.14 -26.54
C GLU A 202 9.54 16.97 -27.01
N SER A 203 9.80 17.99 -27.84
CA SER A 203 8.76 18.86 -28.43
C SER A 203 7.81 18.17 -29.41
N ASP A 204 8.07 16.92 -29.80
CA ASP A 204 7.13 16.11 -30.58
C ASP A 204 5.82 15.87 -29.78
N TRP A 205 5.88 15.91 -28.45
CA TRP A 205 4.74 15.69 -27.55
C TRP A 205 3.90 16.94 -27.23
N THR A 206 4.44 18.15 -27.46
CA THR A 206 3.79 19.42 -27.05
C THR A 206 2.37 19.57 -27.57
N SER A 207 2.13 19.20 -28.84
CA SER A 207 0.80 19.32 -29.45
C SER A 207 -0.21 18.35 -28.82
N TYR A 208 0.24 17.15 -28.44
CA TYR A 208 -0.61 16.16 -27.81
C TYR A 208 -1.02 16.61 -26.41
N LEU A 209 -0.06 17.01 -25.57
CA LEU A 209 -0.32 17.54 -24.24
C LEU A 209 -1.25 18.77 -24.26
N THR A 210 -0.99 19.69 -25.18
CA THR A 210 -1.83 20.89 -25.37
C THR A 210 -3.27 20.49 -25.72
N THR A 211 -3.46 19.54 -26.63
CA THR A 211 -4.79 19.10 -27.06
C THR A 211 -5.57 18.46 -25.93
N LEU A 212 -4.94 17.61 -25.11
CA LEU A 212 -5.59 16.98 -23.96
C LEU A 212 -6.14 18.02 -22.97
N VAL A 213 -5.40 19.11 -22.74
CA VAL A 213 -5.84 20.22 -21.89
C VAL A 213 -6.93 21.06 -22.58
N THR A 214 -6.74 21.45 -23.84
CA THR A 214 -7.69 22.35 -24.54
C THR A 214 -9.03 21.69 -24.84
N ASP A 215 -9.04 20.39 -25.11
CA ASP A 215 -10.26 19.62 -25.36
C ASP A 215 -10.91 19.16 -24.06
N ASN A 216 -10.34 19.53 -22.91
CA ASN A 216 -10.83 19.20 -21.57
C ASN A 216 -10.94 17.68 -21.35
N VAL A 217 -9.98 16.92 -21.90
CA VAL A 217 -9.71 15.52 -21.53
C VAL A 217 -8.97 15.49 -20.19
N ILE A 218 -8.03 16.41 -20.00
CA ILE A 218 -7.46 16.74 -18.69
C ILE A 218 -8.19 17.99 -18.17
N PRO A 219 -8.95 17.90 -17.07
CA PRO A 219 -9.67 19.05 -16.54
C PRO A 219 -8.70 20.11 -15.99
N THR A 220 -9.03 21.38 -16.23
CA THR A 220 -8.34 22.51 -15.59
C THR A 220 -8.99 22.86 -14.25
N VAL A 221 -8.22 22.81 -13.16
CA VAL A 221 -8.64 23.31 -11.85
C VAL A 221 -8.35 24.81 -11.73
N LYS A 222 -9.15 25.57 -10.98
CA LYS A 222 -8.99 27.02 -10.90
C LYS A 222 -8.03 27.44 -9.80
N THR A 223 -7.90 26.63 -8.75
CA THR A 223 -6.96 26.84 -7.65
C THR A 223 -6.32 25.52 -7.25
N VAL A 224 -5.06 25.58 -6.80
CA VAL A 224 -4.31 24.39 -6.36
C VAL A 224 -5.00 23.65 -5.21
N GLY A 225 -5.76 24.35 -4.37
CA GLY A 225 -6.54 23.73 -3.29
C GLY A 225 -7.75 22.91 -3.76
N GLU A 226 -8.12 22.98 -5.04
CA GLU A 226 -9.18 22.16 -5.64
C GLU A 226 -8.64 20.84 -6.24
N ILE A 227 -7.30 20.66 -6.31
CA ILE A 227 -6.69 19.44 -6.82
C ILE A 227 -7.16 18.24 -5.99
N GLY A 228 -7.67 17.21 -6.66
CA GLY A 228 -8.21 15.99 -6.03
C GLY A 228 -9.56 16.15 -5.33
N ALA A 229 -10.12 17.36 -5.22
CA ALA A 229 -11.42 17.58 -4.57
C ALA A 229 -12.58 16.95 -5.36
N GLU A 230 -12.49 16.92 -6.69
CA GLU A 230 -13.50 16.32 -7.57
C GLU A 230 -13.28 14.81 -7.81
N ALA A 231 -12.08 14.29 -7.55
CA ALA A 231 -11.77 12.86 -7.65
C ALA A 231 -12.70 11.98 -6.78
N ALA A 232 -13.30 12.56 -5.72
CA ALA A 232 -14.27 11.92 -4.84
C ALA A 232 -15.71 11.83 -5.40
N THR A 233 -16.03 12.48 -6.54
CA THR A 233 -17.43 12.60 -7.03
C THR A 233 -17.63 12.28 -8.53
N GLN A 234 -16.57 11.86 -9.24
CA GLN A 234 -16.47 11.45 -10.65
C GLN A 234 -17.72 11.61 -11.54
N THR A 235 -18.00 12.86 -11.96
CA THR A 235 -18.96 13.16 -13.05
C THR A 235 -18.28 13.70 -14.31
N ARG A 236 -16.95 13.64 -14.41
CA ARG A 236 -16.17 14.20 -15.52
C ARG A 236 -15.36 13.16 -16.33
N PRO A 237 -15.09 13.43 -17.62
CA PRO A 237 -14.19 12.63 -18.43
C PRO A 237 -12.74 12.92 -18.02
N ASP A 238 -12.24 12.17 -17.04
CA ASP A 238 -10.88 12.35 -16.55
C ASP A 238 -9.98 11.18 -17.00
N ILE A 239 -8.71 11.46 -17.25
CA ILE A 239 -7.70 10.40 -17.36
C ILE A 239 -7.52 9.76 -15.98
N VAL A 240 -7.71 8.44 -15.90
CA VAL A 240 -7.51 7.66 -14.66
C VAL A 240 -6.47 6.58 -14.89
N VAL A 241 -5.38 6.70 -14.16
CA VAL A 241 -4.22 5.80 -14.21
C VAL A 241 -4.28 4.85 -13.03
N THR A 242 -4.22 3.55 -13.29
CA THR A 242 -4.38 2.51 -12.26
C THR A 242 -3.43 1.35 -12.50
N GLY A 243 -3.00 0.71 -11.42
CA GLY A 243 -2.16 -0.47 -11.50
C GLY A 243 -1.71 -0.92 -10.11
N PHE A 244 -0.73 -1.82 -10.10
CA PHE A 244 -0.11 -2.31 -8.87
C PHE A 244 1.38 -2.05 -8.93
N PHE A 245 1.94 -1.70 -7.77
CA PHE A 245 3.36 -1.77 -7.52
C PHE A 245 3.63 -3.07 -6.75
N ASP A 246 4.56 -3.88 -7.24
CA ASP A 246 4.80 -5.24 -6.71
C ASP A 246 5.66 -5.29 -5.44
N GLY A 247 6.16 -4.13 -5.01
CA GLY A 247 7.08 -4.05 -3.89
C GLY A 247 8.50 -4.45 -4.31
N THR A 248 9.43 -3.52 -4.21
CA THR A 248 10.83 -3.75 -4.57
C THR A 248 11.72 -2.70 -3.91
N ALA A 249 13.03 -2.94 -3.96
CA ALA A 249 14.01 -1.98 -3.51
C ALA A 249 14.32 -0.95 -4.62
N ASP A 250 14.44 0.32 -4.23
CA ASP A 250 14.89 1.40 -5.11
C ASP A 250 16.40 1.31 -5.40
N ALA A 251 16.92 2.26 -6.19
CA ALA A 251 18.35 2.33 -6.53
C ALA A 251 19.27 2.54 -5.30
N SER A 252 18.71 3.02 -4.19
CA SER A 252 19.42 3.18 -2.90
C SER A 252 19.29 1.94 -2.00
N ASN A 253 18.67 0.86 -2.48
CA ASN A 253 18.30 -0.35 -1.74
C ASN A 253 17.30 -0.08 -0.59
N VAL A 254 16.42 0.91 -0.75
CA VAL A 254 15.28 1.13 0.15
C VAL A 254 14.08 0.36 -0.38
N TRP A 255 13.52 -0.51 0.44
CA TRP A 255 12.35 -1.32 0.12
C TRP A 255 11.07 -0.50 0.24
N HIS A 256 10.23 -0.63 -0.77
CA HIS A 256 8.89 -0.08 -0.81
C HIS A 256 7.88 -1.24 -0.85
N ASN A 257 6.84 -1.17 -0.02
CA ASN A 257 5.84 -2.23 0.03
C ASN A 257 4.98 -2.23 -1.24
N ALA A 258 4.50 -3.41 -1.61
CA ALA A 258 3.54 -3.55 -2.70
C ALA A 258 2.24 -2.83 -2.36
N ALA A 259 1.60 -2.22 -3.35
CA ALA A 259 0.40 -1.42 -3.17
C ALA A 259 -0.35 -1.24 -4.48
N PHE A 260 -1.67 -1.14 -4.41
CA PHE A 260 -2.51 -0.68 -5.51
C PHE A 260 -2.45 0.85 -5.64
N PHE A 261 -2.42 1.37 -6.86
CA PHE A 261 -2.51 2.80 -7.13
C PHE A 261 -3.66 3.14 -8.08
N SER A 262 -4.28 4.29 -7.83
CA SER A 262 -5.31 4.87 -8.69
C SER A 262 -5.23 6.39 -8.62
N TYR A 263 -5.01 7.03 -9.76
CA TYR A 263 -4.73 8.45 -9.86
C TYR A 263 -5.57 9.11 -10.95
N VAL A 264 -6.05 10.32 -10.68
CA VAL A 264 -6.71 11.19 -11.66
C VAL A 264 -5.72 12.26 -12.12
N VAL A 265 -5.71 12.59 -13.41
CA VAL A 265 -4.83 13.62 -13.96
C VAL A 265 -5.57 14.96 -14.09
N GLU A 266 -4.98 16.03 -13.56
CA GLU A 266 -5.53 17.39 -13.55
C GLU A 266 -4.48 18.41 -14.02
N TRP A 267 -4.94 19.58 -14.46
CA TRP A 267 -4.08 20.69 -14.89
C TRP A 267 -4.37 21.95 -14.05
N ASP A 268 -3.34 22.57 -13.46
CA ASP A 268 -3.52 23.77 -12.61
C ASP A 268 -3.38 25.10 -13.39
N GLY A 269 -3.18 25.04 -14.70
CA GLY A 269 -2.82 26.20 -15.54
C GLY A 269 -1.33 26.29 -15.84
N SER A 270 -0.46 25.51 -15.19
CA SER A 270 0.99 25.51 -15.36
C SER A 270 1.66 24.14 -15.23
N ASN A 271 1.11 23.24 -14.42
CA ASN A 271 1.64 21.90 -14.16
C ASN A 271 0.53 20.84 -14.21
N PHE A 272 0.94 19.63 -14.56
CA PHE A 272 0.10 18.44 -14.44
C PHE A 272 0.20 17.90 -13.01
N TRP A 273 -0.95 17.47 -12.50
CA TRP A 273 -1.08 16.84 -11.20
C TRP A 273 -1.68 15.46 -11.36
N LEU A 274 -1.06 14.44 -10.78
CA LEU A 274 -1.69 13.16 -10.55
C LEU A 274 -2.15 13.16 -9.09
N ALA A 275 -3.47 13.20 -8.88
CA ALA A 275 -4.09 13.17 -7.57
C ALA A 275 -4.56 11.75 -7.23
N PRO A 276 -4.18 11.18 -6.07
CA PRO A 276 -4.61 9.85 -5.68
C PRO A 276 -6.12 9.82 -5.42
N THR A 277 -6.80 8.80 -5.90
CA THR A 277 -8.21 8.54 -5.55
C THR A 277 -8.32 7.95 -4.14
N GLU A 278 -9.55 7.87 -3.63
CA GLU A 278 -9.83 7.24 -2.34
C GLU A 278 -9.32 5.78 -2.29
N GLN A 279 -9.49 5.03 -3.38
CA GLN A 279 -9.12 3.62 -3.47
C GLN A 279 -7.61 3.37 -3.65
N SER A 280 -6.80 4.41 -3.89
CA SER A 280 -5.36 4.26 -4.05
C SER A 280 -4.68 3.97 -2.71
N GLN A 281 -3.90 2.90 -2.59
CA GLN A 281 -3.05 2.64 -1.42
C GLN A 281 -1.73 3.42 -1.52
N VAL A 282 -1.22 3.66 -2.74
CA VAL A 282 -0.14 4.63 -2.96
C VAL A 282 -0.70 6.04 -2.87
N LYS A 283 -0.27 6.80 -1.86
CA LYS A 283 -0.72 8.19 -1.62
C LYS A 283 0.33 9.23 -2.06
N GLY A 284 -0.05 10.50 -1.95
CA GLY A 284 0.76 11.66 -2.32
C GLY A 284 0.33 12.26 -3.66
N TYR A 285 0.35 13.58 -3.76
CA TYR A 285 0.02 14.31 -4.99
C TYR A 285 1.28 14.49 -5.82
N ILE A 286 1.27 14.03 -7.06
CA ILE A 286 2.44 14.07 -7.95
C ILE A 286 2.30 15.29 -8.85
N LYS A 287 3.25 16.22 -8.78
CA LYS A 287 3.34 17.38 -9.66
C LYS A 287 4.45 17.18 -10.68
N ILE A 288 4.14 17.44 -11.95
CA ILE A 288 5.13 17.43 -13.05
C ILE A 288 4.89 18.62 -13.98
N SER A 289 5.96 19.32 -14.36
CA SER A 289 5.87 20.41 -15.32
C SER A 289 5.60 19.86 -16.73
N GLN A 290 5.12 20.70 -17.64
CA GLN A 290 4.94 20.25 -19.03
C GLN A 290 6.27 19.83 -19.67
N SER A 291 7.37 20.56 -19.43
CA SER A 291 8.68 20.20 -19.99
C SER A 291 9.21 18.89 -19.42
N ASP A 292 9.09 18.68 -18.11
CA ASP A 292 9.50 17.41 -17.48
C ASP A 292 8.67 16.24 -18.03
N LEU A 293 7.37 16.43 -18.27
CA LEU A 293 6.55 15.39 -18.87
C LEU A 293 6.95 15.10 -20.32
N GLU A 294 7.22 16.12 -21.13
CA GLU A 294 7.72 15.96 -22.51
C GLU A 294 9.06 15.21 -22.55
N GLU A 295 9.95 15.52 -21.60
CA GLU A 295 11.23 14.83 -21.39
C GLU A 295 11.00 13.35 -21.04
N SER A 296 10.04 13.05 -20.16
CA SER A 296 9.83 11.71 -19.64
C SER A 296 9.21 10.69 -20.59
N ILE A 297 8.46 11.09 -21.61
CA ILE A 297 7.70 10.14 -22.45
C ILE A 297 8.62 9.23 -23.29
N TYR A 298 9.67 9.78 -23.91
CA TYR A 298 10.60 8.98 -24.73
C TYR A 298 11.71 8.31 -23.92
N SER A 299 12.19 8.97 -22.88
CA SER A 299 13.23 8.48 -21.98
C SER A 299 12.98 9.17 -20.65
N THR A 300 12.74 8.46 -19.56
CA THR A 300 12.38 9.02 -18.24
C THR A 300 13.43 9.97 -17.66
N LEU A 301 13.60 11.16 -18.24
CA LEU A 301 14.61 12.15 -17.90
C LEU A 301 14.04 13.28 -17.04
N GLY A 302 12.72 13.49 -17.12
CA GLY A 302 12.03 14.51 -16.35
C GLY A 302 11.99 14.24 -14.85
N THR A 303 11.74 15.30 -14.11
CA THR A 303 11.66 15.30 -12.65
C THR A 303 10.22 15.57 -12.18
N ALA A 304 9.79 14.84 -11.15
CA ALA A 304 8.50 15.00 -10.50
C ALA A 304 8.65 15.31 -9.00
N GLU A 305 7.66 15.99 -8.44
CA GLU A 305 7.60 16.37 -7.03
C GLU A 305 6.38 15.74 -6.36
N ILE A 306 6.58 15.10 -5.21
CA ILE A 306 5.53 14.43 -4.44
C ILE A 306 5.14 15.31 -3.25
N TYR A 307 3.85 15.53 -3.02
CA TYR A 307 3.33 16.39 -1.94
C TYR A 307 2.35 15.62 -1.03
N ASN A 308 2.36 15.93 0.28
CA ASN A 308 1.30 15.44 1.18
C ASN A 308 -0.04 16.09 0.85
N LYS A 309 -0.01 17.41 0.62
CA LYS A 309 -1.15 18.20 0.15
C LYS A 309 -0.70 19.10 -1.00
N PRO A 310 -1.54 19.35 -2.01
CA PRO A 310 -1.19 20.22 -3.14
C PRO A 310 -0.78 21.63 -2.72
N THR A 311 -1.31 22.10 -1.58
CA THR A 311 -1.05 23.43 -1.03
C THR A 311 0.24 23.55 -0.21
N ASP A 312 0.96 22.44 0.02
CA ASP A 312 2.18 22.48 0.83
C ASP A 312 3.27 23.29 0.11
N ALA A 313 4.05 24.04 0.89
CA ALA A 313 5.08 24.94 0.35
C ALA A 313 6.31 24.20 -0.20
N THR A 314 6.55 22.98 0.25
CA THR A 314 7.69 22.14 -0.14
C THR A 314 7.20 20.72 -0.40
N PRO A 315 7.76 20.03 -1.40
CA PRO A 315 7.43 18.63 -1.63
C PRO A 315 7.92 17.75 -0.47
N TYR A 316 7.22 16.64 -0.27
CA TYR A 316 7.70 15.51 0.54
C TYR A 316 9.02 14.97 -0.03
N MET A 317 9.08 14.80 -1.36
CA MET A 317 10.32 14.44 -2.07
C MET A 317 10.27 14.84 -3.54
N THR A 318 11.45 14.80 -4.18
CA THR A 318 11.64 14.98 -5.62
C THR A 318 12.28 13.73 -6.19
N MET A 319 11.84 13.29 -7.37
CA MET A 319 12.30 12.05 -8.00
C MET A 319 12.37 12.17 -9.52
N ASN A 320 13.22 11.35 -10.15
CA ASN A 320 13.14 11.12 -11.57
C ASN A 320 11.92 10.24 -11.90
N THR A 321 11.26 10.45 -13.04
CA THR A 321 10.03 9.71 -13.38
C THR A 321 10.23 8.21 -13.60
N GLY A 322 11.47 7.75 -13.80
CA GLY A 322 11.84 6.34 -13.97
C GLY A 322 12.42 5.67 -12.73
N GLU A 323 12.37 6.33 -11.56
CA GLU A 323 12.81 5.72 -10.30
C GLU A 323 12.05 4.43 -9.99
N ASN A 324 12.74 3.42 -9.45
CA ASN A 324 12.15 2.14 -9.12
C ASN A 324 11.45 2.15 -7.75
N ASN A 325 10.38 2.92 -7.62
CA ASN A 325 9.57 3.05 -6.41
C ASN A 325 8.05 3.09 -6.73
N GLN A 326 7.21 3.24 -5.70
CA GLN A 326 5.76 3.22 -5.85
C GLN A 326 5.20 4.33 -6.76
N TRP A 327 5.84 5.51 -6.80
CA TRP A 327 5.43 6.61 -7.69
C TRP A 327 5.99 6.45 -9.10
N GLY A 328 7.16 5.83 -9.26
CA GLY A 328 7.69 5.45 -10.57
C GLY A 328 6.78 4.45 -11.28
N ALA A 329 6.18 3.51 -10.54
CA ALA A 329 5.17 2.61 -11.09
C ALA A 329 3.92 3.34 -11.62
N VAL A 330 3.51 4.45 -10.97
CA VAL A 330 2.45 5.32 -11.50
C VAL A 330 2.87 5.93 -12.83
N PHE A 331 4.12 6.41 -12.94
CA PHE A 331 4.66 6.96 -14.19
C PHE A 331 4.80 5.91 -15.29
N THR A 332 5.19 4.67 -14.98
CA THR A 332 5.20 3.57 -15.96
C THR A 332 3.86 3.47 -16.67
N GLN A 333 2.75 3.44 -15.93
CA GLN A 333 1.41 3.40 -16.53
C GLN A 333 1.05 4.73 -17.22
N PHE A 334 1.29 5.87 -16.58
CA PHE A 334 0.93 7.17 -17.14
C PHE A 334 1.60 7.44 -18.50
N LEU A 335 2.90 7.13 -18.61
CA LEU A 335 3.70 7.32 -19.82
C LEU A 335 3.36 6.30 -20.90
N THR A 336 3.00 5.06 -20.52
CA THR A 336 2.50 4.04 -21.46
C THR A 336 1.28 4.52 -22.26
N GLY A 337 0.39 5.28 -21.63
CA GLY A 337 -0.78 5.88 -22.29
C GLY A 337 -0.42 6.82 -23.45
N PHE A 338 0.68 7.57 -23.33
CA PHE A 338 1.20 8.41 -24.40
C PHE A 338 1.86 7.59 -25.50
N THR A 339 2.70 6.63 -25.15
CA THR A 339 3.38 5.74 -26.11
C THR A 339 2.37 5.03 -27.00
N GLY A 340 1.32 4.44 -26.42
CA GLY A 340 0.27 3.73 -27.15
C GLY A 340 -0.78 4.62 -27.83
N GLY A 341 -0.81 5.93 -27.52
CA GLY A 341 -1.81 6.86 -28.07
C GLY A 341 -3.23 6.64 -27.54
N TYR A 342 -3.38 6.31 -26.26
CA TYR A 342 -4.68 5.97 -25.66
C TYR A 342 -5.51 7.18 -25.19
N TYR A 343 -4.86 8.31 -24.88
CA TYR A 343 -5.56 9.47 -24.32
C TYR A 343 -6.35 10.27 -25.37
N GLY A 344 -7.54 10.73 -24.97
CA GLY A 344 -8.44 11.54 -25.78
C GLY A 344 -9.12 10.78 -26.92
N VAL A 345 -9.04 9.44 -26.93
CA VAL A 345 -9.64 8.59 -27.97
C VAL A 345 -10.54 7.51 -27.39
N LYS A 346 -11.33 6.86 -28.26
CA LYS A 346 -12.25 5.79 -27.87
C LYS A 346 -12.05 4.56 -28.75
N GLY A 347 -12.05 3.38 -28.16
CA GLY A 347 -12.01 2.10 -28.86
C GLY A 347 -13.36 1.72 -29.47
N ALA A 348 -13.33 1.03 -30.61
CA ALA A 348 -14.51 0.38 -31.19
C ALA A 348 -14.71 -1.01 -30.55
N GLN A 349 -15.96 -1.47 -30.51
CA GLN A 349 -16.26 -2.82 -30.05
C GLN A 349 -15.76 -3.86 -31.07
N ASN A 350 -14.98 -4.86 -30.63
CA ASN A 350 -14.55 -5.98 -31.48
C ASN A 350 -15.76 -6.73 -32.07
N ASN A 351 -16.79 -6.93 -31.26
CA ASN A 351 -18.05 -7.46 -31.72
C ASN A 351 -18.96 -6.33 -32.18
N SER A 352 -19.13 -6.21 -33.50
CA SER A 352 -20.00 -5.21 -34.13
C SER A 352 -21.48 -5.27 -33.72
N SER A 353 -21.92 -6.34 -33.04
CA SER A 353 -23.28 -6.44 -32.47
C SER A 353 -23.41 -5.78 -31.09
N VAL A 354 -22.31 -5.31 -30.50
CA VAL A 354 -22.29 -4.53 -29.26
C VAL A 354 -22.31 -3.05 -29.61
N ALA A 355 -23.31 -2.33 -29.08
CA ALA A 355 -23.39 -0.89 -29.24
C ALA A 355 -22.50 -0.17 -28.22
N GLY A 356 -21.96 0.99 -28.60
CA GLY A 356 -21.16 1.85 -27.73
C GLY A 356 -19.68 1.88 -28.11
N THR A 357 -18.89 2.52 -27.26
CA THR A 357 -17.45 2.73 -27.44
C THR A 357 -16.74 2.42 -26.13
N ILE A 358 -15.46 2.11 -26.19
CA ILE A 358 -14.61 1.88 -25.03
C ILE A 358 -13.84 3.17 -24.74
N ASP A 359 -13.88 3.65 -23.51
CA ASP A 359 -13.15 4.84 -23.10
C ASP A 359 -11.69 4.49 -22.80
N LEU A 360 -10.76 5.04 -23.58
CA LEU A 360 -9.34 4.74 -23.47
C LEU A 360 -8.60 5.73 -22.56
N ASP A 361 -9.30 6.71 -21.97
CA ASP A 361 -8.75 7.54 -20.89
C ASP A 361 -8.62 6.77 -19.55
N LYS A 362 -9.05 5.49 -19.52
CA LYS A 362 -9.00 4.61 -18.36
C LYS A 362 -8.04 3.44 -18.59
N THR A 363 -7.01 3.29 -17.77
CA THR A 363 -5.97 2.26 -17.96
C THR A 363 -6.52 0.83 -18.00
N TRP A 364 -7.59 0.53 -17.26
CA TRP A 364 -8.26 -0.79 -17.28
C TRP A 364 -8.99 -1.12 -18.60
N ASN A 365 -8.88 -0.25 -19.62
CA ASN A 365 -9.39 -0.47 -20.97
C ASN A 365 -8.28 -0.51 -22.04
N TRP A 366 -7.01 -0.44 -21.67
CA TRP A 366 -5.86 -0.44 -22.60
C TRP A 366 -5.56 -1.82 -23.17
N ASP A 367 -6.53 -2.35 -23.90
CA ASP A 367 -6.37 -3.55 -24.69
C ASP A 367 -5.38 -3.28 -25.86
N PRO A 368 -4.39 -4.17 -26.09
CA PRO A 368 -3.46 -4.10 -27.23
C PRO A 368 -4.13 -3.88 -28.60
N THR A 369 -5.39 -4.28 -28.76
CA THR A 369 -6.18 -4.04 -29.98
C THR A 369 -6.28 -2.56 -30.36
N TYR A 370 -6.21 -1.65 -29.40
CA TYR A 370 -6.38 -0.20 -29.64
C TYR A 370 -5.06 0.58 -29.73
N ALA A 371 -3.92 -0.04 -29.43
CA ALA A 371 -2.63 0.62 -29.44
C ALA A 371 -2.31 1.20 -30.83
N PHE A 372 -1.65 2.35 -30.85
CA PHE A 372 -1.18 3.05 -32.06
C PHE A 372 -2.31 3.36 -33.04
N GLY A 373 -3.48 3.75 -32.53
CA GLY A 373 -4.61 4.19 -33.33
C GLY A 373 -5.40 3.09 -34.03
N ASN A 374 -5.17 1.82 -33.70
CA ASN A 374 -5.90 0.70 -34.28
C ASN A 374 -7.29 0.54 -33.68
N ASN A 375 -8.24 0.01 -34.46
CA ASN A 375 -9.61 -0.33 -34.04
C ASN A 375 -10.33 0.76 -33.21
N LEU A 376 -10.11 2.04 -33.53
CA LEU A 376 -10.73 3.16 -32.83
C LEU A 376 -12.14 3.45 -33.36
N SER A 377 -12.97 4.02 -32.49
CA SER A 377 -14.23 4.65 -32.82
C SER A 377 -14.04 6.17 -32.91
N GLY A 378 -13.88 6.68 -34.13
CA GLY A 378 -13.70 8.12 -34.37
C GLY A 378 -12.32 8.48 -34.93
N SER A 379 -11.76 9.58 -34.45
CA SER A 379 -10.47 10.12 -34.92
C SER A 379 -9.29 9.31 -34.39
N ALA A 380 -8.19 9.36 -35.14
CA ALA A 380 -6.88 8.92 -34.65
C ALA A 380 -6.41 9.80 -33.48
N PRO A 381 -5.54 9.27 -32.60
CA PRO A 381 -4.90 10.07 -31.56
C PRO A 381 -4.08 11.21 -32.17
N THR A 382 -3.88 12.28 -31.39
CA THR A 382 -3.10 13.44 -31.82
C THR A 382 -1.65 13.06 -32.13
N TYR A 383 -1.07 12.16 -31.32
CA TYR A 383 0.28 11.63 -31.51
C TYR A 383 0.46 10.31 -30.76
N PHE A 384 1.54 9.58 -31.05
CA PHE A 384 2.00 8.38 -30.35
C PHE A 384 3.44 8.05 -30.77
N ASP A 385 4.06 7.05 -30.13
CA ASP A 385 5.43 6.64 -30.47
C ASP A 385 5.48 5.74 -31.72
N HIS A 386 5.70 6.36 -32.88
CA HIS A 386 5.84 5.67 -34.16
C HIS A 386 7.03 4.69 -34.23
N TYR A 387 8.09 4.88 -33.42
CA TYR A 387 9.19 3.91 -33.39
C TYR A 387 8.71 2.61 -32.73
N SER A 388 8.07 2.73 -31.57
CA SER A 388 7.48 1.57 -30.88
C SER A 388 6.41 0.86 -31.71
N GLU A 389 5.63 1.61 -32.51
CA GLU A 389 4.64 1.04 -33.45
C GLU A 389 5.27 0.02 -34.42
N VAL A 390 6.46 0.30 -34.96
CA VAL A 390 7.15 -0.59 -35.90
C VAL A 390 7.43 -1.95 -35.25
N PHE A 391 8.02 -1.96 -34.06
CA PHE A 391 8.33 -3.20 -33.34
C PHE A 391 7.06 -3.92 -32.88
N TYR A 392 6.05 -3.15 -32.48
CA TYR A 392 4.74 -3.69 -32.09
C TYR A 392 4.04 -4.45 -33.21
N LYS A 393 4.14 -3.97 -34.45
CA LYS A 393 3.50 -4.63 -35.61
C LYS A 393 4.33 -5.74 -36.23
N HIS A 394 5.66 -5.72 -36.07
CA HIS A 394 6.56 -6.51 -36.90
C HIS A 394 7.56 -7.37 -36.13
N SER A 395 7.50 -7.41 -34.80
CA SER A 395 8.45 -8.16 -34.00
C SER A 395 7.88 -8.66 -32.67
N ASN A 396 8.58 -9.59 -32.04
CA ASN A 396 8.44 -9.92 -30.62
C ASN A 396 9.58 -9.28 -29.81
N SER A 397 9.98 -8.06 -30.15
CA SER A 397 11.01 -7.29 -29.45
C SER A 397 10.37 -6.05 -28.82
N TYR A 398 10.89 -5.63 -27.66
CA TYR A 398 10.53 -4.33 -27.09
C TYR A 398 10.94 -3.19 -28.03
N GLY A 399 10.04 -2.21 -28.19
CA GLY A 399 10.31 -0.93 -28.84
C GLY A 399 11.03 0.02 -27.87
N SER A 400 10.65 1.30 -27.83
CA SER A 400 11.18 2.30 -26.88
C SER A 400 10.26 2.52 -25.67
N GLY A 401 10.77 3.25 -24.67
CA GLY A 401 10.03 3.56 -23.44
C GLY A 401 9.46 2.31 -22.76
N TYR A 402 8.24 2.41 -22.23
CA TYR A 402 7.51 1.31 -21.59
C TYR A 402 6.70 0.45 -22.56
N SER A 403 7.28 0.13 -23.73
CA SER A 403 6.63 -0.75 -24.71
C SER A 403 6.43 -2.18 -24.20
N ASP A 404 7.12 -2.57 -23.14
CA ASP A 404 6.90 -3.81 -22.40
C ASP A 404 5.52 -3.86 -21.75
N ASN A 405 5.14 -2.78 -21.06
CA ASN A 405 3.83 -2.65 -20.43
C ASN A 405 2.69 -2.64 -21.48
N LEU A 406 2.92 -2.13 -22.70
CA LEU A 406 1.96 -2.25 -23.82
C LEU A 406 1.76 -3.71 -24.27
N MET A 407 2.80 -4.53 -24.20
CA MET A 407 2.82 -5.90 -24.73
C MET A 407 2.50 -6.98 -23.69
N GLN A 408 2.38 -6.62 -22.41
CA GLN A 408 2.21 -7.57 -21.30
C GLN A 408 0.92 -8.40 -21.38
N HIS A 409 -0.11 -7.90 -22.07
CA HIS A 409 -1.40 -8.58 -22.19
C HIS A 409 -1.44 -9.65 -23.29
N TYR A 410 -0.38 -9.78 -24.10
CA TYR A 410 -0.28 -10.82 -25.11
C TYR A 410 -0.23 -12.23 -24.49
N SER A 411 -1.22 -13.06 -24.82
CA SER A 411 -1.25 -14.47 -24.45
C SER A 411 -0.20 -15.29 -25.20
N THR A 412 0.07 -14.92 -26.46
CA THR A 412 1.15 -15.48 -27.28
C THR A 412 1.79 -14.36 -28.09
N GLY A 413 3.05 -14.54 -28.50
CA GLY A 413 3.76 -13.55 -29.33
C GLY A 413 4.21 -12.28 -28.60
N GLY A 414 4.07 -12.23 -27.27
CA GLY A 414 4.74 -11.22 -26.46
C GLY A 414 6.28 -11.36 -26.50
N PRO A 415 7.04 -10.35 -26.06
CA PRO A 415 8.50 -10.31 -26.22
C PRO A 415 9.29 -11.25 -25.30
N LEU A 416 8.74 -11.59 -24.13
CA LEU A 416 9.36 -12.52 -23.18
C LEU A 416 9.33 -13.96 -23.70
N ILE A 417 10.46 -14.66 -23.63
CA ILE A 417 10.58 -16.11 -23.85
C ILE A 417 10.94 -16.79 -22.53
N PRO A 418 10.11 -17.71 -21.99
CA PRO A 418 10.45 -18.41 -20.76
C PRO A 418 11.74 -19.21 -20.91
N VAL A 419 12.60 -19.15 -19.89
CA VAL A 419 13.83 -19.95 -19.82
C VAL A 419 13.82 -20.90 -18.64
N TYR A 420 12.78 -20.88 -17.80
CA TYR A 420 12.50 -21.91 -16.80
C TYR A 420 11.78 -23.11 -17.41
N ASP A 421 12.26 -24.32 -17.13
CA ASP A 421 11.65 -25.59 -17.54
C ASP A 421 10.95 -26.23 -16.34
N SER A 422 9.62 -26.10 -16.31
CA SER A 422 8.77 -26.68 -15.25
C SER A 422 8.87 -28.20 -15.14
N GLY A 423 9.24 -28.89 -16.23
CA GLY A 423 9.43 -30.35 -16.24
C GLY A 423 10.67 -30.79 -15.46
N THR A 424 11.66 -29.90 -15.32
CA THR A 424 12.90 -30.17 -14.57
C THR A 424 13.00 -29.38 -13.26
N GLY A 425 12.22 -28.30 -13.12
CA GLY A 425 12.29 -27.40 -11.98
C GLY A 425 13.52 -26.49 -11.98
N GLN A 426 14.11 -26.23 -13.16
CA GLN A 426 15.37 -25.49 -13.35
C GLN A 426 15.32 -24.68 -14.64
N ASN A 427 16.25 -23.74 -14.82
CA ASN A 427 16.46 -23.10 -16.12
C ASN A 427 16.92 -24.11 -17.18
N VAL A 428 16.53 -23.86 -18.44
CA VAL A 428 16.93 -24.68 -19.59
C VAL A 428 18.45 -24.72 -19.72
N THR A 429 18.96 -25.85 -20.21
CA THR A 429 20.40 -26.03 -20.41
C THR A 429 20.94 -25.31 -21.65
N ASN A 430 20.08 -25.00 -22.62
CA ASN A 430 20.46 -24.34 -23.85
C ASN A 430 19.39 -23.34 -24.33
N ILE A 431 19.84 -22.14 -24.69
CA ILE A 431 19.05 -21.14 -25.41
C ILE A 431 19.65 -21.01 -26.81
N GLY A 432 18.83 -21.10 -27.85
CA GLY A 432 19.25 -20.84 -29.21
C GLY A 432 19.04 -19.37 -29.57
N LEU A 433 20.03 -18.73 -30.18
CA LEU A 433 19.90 -17.42 -30.79
C LEU A 433 20.40 -17.50 -32.24
N THR A 434 19.70 -16.93 -33.20
CA THR A 434 20.15 -16.86 -34.60
C THR A 434 20.21 -15.40 -35.04
N LEU A 435 21.37 -14.98 -35.54
CA LEU A 435 21.57 -13.66 -36.16
C LEU A 435 21.37 -13.76 -37.67
N TYR A 436 20.69 -12.78 -38.26
CA TYR A 436 20.34 -12.74 -39.68
C TYR A 436 21.00 -11.56 -40.40
N ALA A 437 21.13 -11.67 -41.73
CA ALA A 437 21.46 -10.53 -42.57
C ALA A 437 20.21 -9.64 -42.75
N ASP A 438 20.42 -8.37 -43.07
CA ASP A 438 19.32 -7.40 -43.11
C ASP A 438 18.28 -7.71 -44.19
N SER A 439 18.65 -8.45 -45.24
CA SER A 439 17.75 -8.89 -46.32
C SER A 439 16.87 -10.10 -45.94
N GLU A 440 17.04 -10.69 -44.77
CA GLU A 440 16.35 -11.91 -44.36
C GLU A 440 15.26 -11.62 -43.33
N THR A 441 14.17 -12.37 -43.44
CA THR A 441 13.11 -12.43 -42.43
C THR A 441 13.38 -13.60 -41.49
N PRO A 442 13.58 -13.36 -40.18
CA PRO A 442 13.70 -14.42 -39.18
C PRO A 442 12.48 -15.35 -39.16
N ALA A 443 12.69 -16.66 -38.94
CA ALA A 443 11.61 -17.64 -38.96
C ALA A 443 10.84 -17.78 -37.64
N GLY A 444 11.38 -17.24 -36.54
CA GLY A 444 10.85 -17.47 -35.19
C GLY A 444 9.90 -16.41 -34.65
N TYR A 445 9.42 -15.50 -35.50
CA TYR A 445 8.36 -14.58 -35.13
C TYR A 445 7.04 -15.32 -34.88
N VAL A 446 6.35 -14.92 -33.82
CA VAL A 446 5.05 -15.45 -33.42
C VAL A 446 4.05 -14.31 -33.43
N ASP A 447 2.97 -14.42 -34.19
CA ASP A 447 1.94 -13.38 -34.23
C ASP A 447 1.34 -13.14 -32.82
N PRO A 448 1.37 -11.88 -32.33
CA PRO A 448 0.77 -11.55 -31.04
C PRO A 448 -0.74 -11.80 -31.00
N THR A 449 -1.25 -12.40 -29.92
CA THR A 449 -2.68 -12.71 -29.75
C THR A 449 -3.12 -12.54 -28.28
N ILE A 450 -4.33 -12.03 -28.05
CA ILE A 450 -4.91 -11.76 -26.71
C ILE A 450 -6.25 -12.46 -26.42
N TYR A 451 -6.74 -13.33 -27.32
CA TYR A 451 -7.99 -14.10 -27.18
C TYR A 451 -9.16 -13.31 -26.55
N ASN A 452 -9.47 -12.14 -27.10
CA ASN A 452 -10.54 -11.25 -26.60
C ASN A 452 -11.84 -11.29 -27.43
N TYR A 453 -11.87 -12.03 -28.54
CA TYR A 453 -13.04 -12.11 -29.41
C TYR A 453 -13.07 -13.40 -30.24
N ILE A 454 -14.26 -14.00 -30.36
CA ILE A 454 -14.53 -15.06 -31.34
C ILE A 454 -15.70 -14.59 -32.22
N ALA A 455 -15.43 -14.48 -33.52
CA ALA A 455 -16.45 -14.10 -34.50
C ALA A 455 -17.55 -15.17 -34.61
N PRO A 456 -18.82 -14.77 -34.81
CA PRO A 456 -19.90 -15.73 -35.03
C PRO A 456 -19.72 -16.46 -36.37
N ALA A 457 -20.30 -17.66 -36.46
CA ALA A 457 -20.44 -18.32 -37.76
C ALA A 457 -21.39 -17.52 -38.67
N ALA A 458 -21.48 -17.90 -39.95
CA ALA A 458 -22.37 -17.21 -40.92
C ALA A 458 -23.86 -17.16 -40.49
N GLY A 459 -24.28 -18.04 -39.58
CA GLY A 459 -25.63 -18.07 -39.00
C GLY A 459 -25.81 -17.26 -37.70
N GLY A 460 -24.76 -16.61 -37.19
CA GLY A 460 -24.75 -15.95 -35.88
C GLY A 460 -24.09 -16.78 -34.79
N TYR A 461 -24.29 -16.36 -33.53
CA TYR A 461 -23.91 -17.15 -32.36
C TYR A 461 -24.95 -18.25 -32.09
N GLU A 462 -24.49 -19.37 -31.54
CA GLU A 462 -25.36 -20.49 -31.17
C GLU A 462 -26.18 -20.15 -29.93
N ALA A 463 -27.44 -20.58 -29.95
CA ALA A 463 -28.32 -20.42 -28.79
C ALA A 463 -27.97 -21.45 -27.71
N THR A 464 -27.86 -20.97 -26.48
CA THR A 464 -27.61 -21.82 -25.31
C THR A 464 -28.90 -22.44 -24.77
N SER A 465 -28.76 -23.56 -24.06
CA SER A 465 -29.84 -24.21 -23.34
C SER A 465 -29.35 -24.68 -21.97
N GLN A 466 -30.27 -24.90 -21.02
CA GLN A 466 -29.92 -25.43 -19.70
C GLN A 466 -29.13 -26.73 -19.86
N ASN A 467 -27.94 -26.79 -19.28
CA ASN A 467 -27.08 -27.95 -19.29
C ASN A 467 -27.07 -28.64 -17.93
N THR A 468 -27.08 -29.98 -17.92
CA THR A 468 -26.99 -30.84 -16.73
C THR A 468 -25.64 -31.57 -16.60
N LEU A 469 -24.68 -31.28 -17.47
CA LEU A 469 -23.33 -31.86 -17.48
C LEU A 469 -22.36 -31.14 -16.53
N ASN A 470 -22.87 -30.34 -15.58
CA ASN A 470 -22.08 -29.61 -14.61
C ASN A 470 -21.06 -28.66 -15.28
N THR A 471 -21.51 -27.90 -16.28
CA THR A 471 -20.75 -26.81 -16.89
C THR A 471 -20.73 -25.61 -15.96
N ASN A 472 -19.53 -25.21 -15.53
CA ASN A 472 -19.34 -24.17 -14.53
C ASN A 472 -18.37 -23.10 -15.05
N ILE A 473 -18.50 -21.90 -14.49
CA ILE A 473 -17.49 -20.85 -14.61
C ILE A 473 -17.11 -20.38 -13.22
N THR A 474 -15.80 -20.28 -12.96
CA THR A 474 -15.29 -19.60 -11.76
C THR A 474 -15.01 -18.15 -12.13
N LEU A 475 -15.49 -17.21 -11.35
CA LEU A 475 -15.20 -15.78 -11.50
C LEU A 475 -14.28 -15.36 -10.36
N ASN A 476 -13.06 -14.96 -10.69
CA ASN A 476 -12.05 -14.53 -9.73
C ASN A 476 -11.89 -13.01 -9.76
N PHE A 477 -12.16 -12.38 -8.63
CA PHE A 477 -12.14 -10.94 -8.39
C PHE A 477 -11.17 -10.55 -7.28
N ALA A 478 -10.18 -11.39 -6.98
CA ALA A 478 -9.14 -11.10 -6.00
C ALA A 478 -7.77 -11.02 -6.67
N THR A 479 -7.00 -10.01 -6.27
CA THR A 479 -5.53 -10.02 -6.32
C THR A 479 -4.98 -10.26 -4.93
N GLN A 480 -3.66 -10.13 -4.76
CA GLN A 480 -3.04 -10.12 -3.45
C GLN A 480 -3.65 -9.00 -2.59
N TYR A 481 -3.68 -7.73 -3.02
CA TYR A 481 -4.07 -6.63 -2.12
C TYR A 481 -5.50 -6.12 -2.28
N MET A 482 -6.12 -6.30 -3.46
CA MET A 482 -7.45 -5.76 -3.76
C MET A 482 -8.46 -6.85 -4.09
N VAL A 483 -9.71 -6.61 -3.73
CA VAL A 483 -10.86 -7.49 -3.97
C VAL A 483 -12.09 -6.69 -4.37
N LEU A 484 -12.97 -7.27 -5.19
CA LEU A 484 -14.27 -6.66 -5.49
C LEU A 484 -15.10 -6.49 -4.21
N LYS A 485 -15.80 -5.35 -4.07
CA LYS A 485 -16.74 -5.11 -2.95
C LYS A 485 -17.82 -6.21 -2.92
N ALA A 486 -18.01 -6.83 -1.77
CA ALA A 486 -18.80 -8.06 -1.62
C ALA A 486 -20.29 -7.92 -1.93
N ASP A 487 -20.81 -6.69 -1.95
CA ASP A 487 -22.20 -6.36 -2.28
C ASP A 487 -22.41 -5.97 -3.75
N THR A 488 -21.35 -5.94 -4.55
CA THR A 488 -21.41 -5.57 -5.98
C THR A 488 -22.27 -6.59 -6.75
N PRO A 489 -23.35 -6.16 -7.43
CA PRO A 489 -24.17 -7.08 -8.20
C PRO A 489 -23.41 -7.61 -9.42
N ILE A 490 -23.59 -8.91 -9.72
CA ILE A 490 -23.05 -9.54 -10.93
C ILE A 490 -24.21 -10.03 -11.79
N THR A 491 -24.30 -9.54 -13.02
CA THR A 491 -25.34 -9.95 -13.98
C THR A 491 -24.74 -10.76 -15.11
N ILE A 492 -25.19 -12.01 -15.26
CA ILE A 492 -24.81 -12.88 -16.37
C ILE A 492 -25.96 -12.91 -17.36
N SER A 493 -25.69 -12.52 -18.60
CA SER A 493 -26.64 -12.62 -19.71
C SER A 493 -26.12 -13.55 -20.78
N PHE A 494 -27.01 -14.29 -21.42
CA PHE A 494 -26.66 -15.23 -22.48
C PHE A 494 -27.79 -15.34 -23.51
N MET A 495 -27.40 -15.66 -24.74
CA MET A 495 -28.36 -15.88 -25.82
C MET A 495 -28.89 -17.31 -25.73
N GLY A 496 -30.19 -17.46 -25.51
CA GLY A 496 -30.90 -18.74 -25.46
C GLY A 496 -32.02 -18.82 -26.50
N THR A 497 -32.80 -19.90 -26.47
CA THR A 497 -33.98 -20.07 -27.33
C THR A 497 -35.26 -20.00 -26.49
N ASN A 498 -36.16 -19.07 -26.83
CA ASN A 498 -37.44 -18.96 -26.16
C ASN A 498 -38.40 -20.11 -26.56
N PRO A 499 -39.53 -20.32 -25.85
CA PRO A 499 -40.49 -21.38 -26.15
C PRO A 499 -41.10 -21.33 -27.56
N SER A 500 -40.97 -20.20 -28.26
CA SER A 500 -41.40 -20.04 -29.66
C SER A 500 -40.32 -20.41 -30.68
N GLY A 501 -39.14 -20.83 -30.24
CA GLY A 501 -38.02 -21.21 -31.09
C GLY A 501 -37.18 -20.03 -31.60
N GLN A 502 -37.36 -18.83 -31.03
CA GLN A 502 -36.59 -17.63 -31.41
C GLN A 502 -35.45 -17.39 -30.43
N GLN A 503 -34.34 -16.85 -30.93
CA GLN A 503 -33.24 -16.41 -30.06
C GLN A 503 -33.68 -15.23 -29.18
N ALA A 504 -33.35 -15.30 -27.90
CA ALA A 504 -33.63 -14.26 -26.91
C ALA A 504 -32.48 -14.14 -25.91
N TRP A 505 -32.30 -12.94 -25.36
CA TRP A 505 -31.39 -12.74 -24.23
C TRP A 505 -32.09 -13.10 -22.92
N TYR A 506 -31.43 -13.94 -22.12
CA TYR A 506 -31.78 -14.17 -20.73
C TYR A 506 -30.74 -13.50 -19.85
N SER A 507 -31.15 -12.99 -18.69
CA SER A 507 -30.27 -12.33 -17.72
C SER A 507 -30.58 -12.83 -16.31
N VAL A 508 -29.53 -13.05 -15.53
CA VAL A 508 -29.63 -13.42 -14.12
C VAL A 508 -28.70 -12.52 -13.32
N THR A 509 -29.24 -11.83 -12.32
CA THR A 509 -28.45 -10.99 -11.41
C THR A 509 -28.26 -11.72 -10.08
N ILE A 510 -27.01 -11.82 -9.65
CA ILE A 510 -26.57 -12.38 -8.38
C ILE A 510 -26.27 -11.21 -7.43
N LYS A 511 -26.79 -11.27 -6.21
CA LYS A 511 -26.63 -10.25 -5.15
C LYS A 511 -26.46 -10.92 -3.79
N GLY A 512 -25.91 -10.20 -2.81
CA GLY A 512 -25.65 -10.71 -1.46
C GLY A 512 -24.25 -11.31 -1.35
N ASN A 513 -24.04 -12.30 -0.47
CA ASN A 513 -22.73 -12.93 -0.30
C ASN A 513 -22.26 -13.61 -1.60
N LEU A 514 -21.35 -12.98 -2.34
CA LEU A 514 -20.89 -13.47 -3.64
C LEU A 514 -20.03 -14.72 -3.53
N TRP A 515 -19.23 -14.85 -2.46
CA TRP A 515 -18.10 -15.79 -2.36
C TRP A 515 -18.51 -17.24 -2.06
N GLN A 516 -19.34 -17.80 -2.92
CA GLN A 516 -19.93 -19.14 -2.79
C GLN A 516 -20.34 -19.69 -4.16
N ASN A 517 -20.87 -20.91 -4.21
CA ASN A 517 -21.40 -21.46 -5.47
C ASN A 517 -22.85 -21.02 -5.69
N TRP A 518 -23.14 -20.62 -6.92
CA TRP A 518 -24.44 -20.20 -7.39
C TRP A 518 -24.92 -21.10 -8.51
N THR A 519 -26.09 -21.72 -8.36
CA THR A 519 -26.65 -22.62 -9.38
C THR A 519 -27.66 -21.89 -10.24
N LEU A 520 -27.47 -21.89 -11.56
CA LEU A 520 -28.46 -21.39 -12.50
C LEU A 520 -29.52 -22.45 -12.79
N THR A 521 -30.78 -22.06 -12.69
CA THR A 521 -31.94 -22.93 -12.93
C THR A 521 -32.93 -22.26 -13.86
N TYR A 522 -33.32 -22.96 -14.93
CA TYR A 522 -34.38 -22.56 -15.83
C TYR A 522 -35.77 -22.95 -15.29
N ASN A 523 -36.70 -21.99 -15.28
CA ASN A 523 -38.11 -22.22 -14.95
C ASN A 523 -38.99 -22.10 -16.20
N ALA A 524 -39.33 -23.26 -16.78
CA ALA A 524 -40.15 -23.35 -17.97
C ALA A 524 -41.57 -22.76 -17.84
N ALA A 525 -42.11 -22.62 -16.62
CA ALA A 525 -43.45 -22.02 -16.43
C ALA A 525 -43.44 -20.50 -16.59
N THR A 526 -42.28 -19.87 -16.35
CA THR A 526 -42.10 -18.42 -16.42
C THR A 526 -41.17 -17.98 -17.53
N ASP A 527 -40.59 -18.93 -18.28
CA ASP A 527 -39.56 -18.67 -19.30
C ASP A 527 -38.44 -17.76 -18.77
N SER A 528 -37.90 -18.11 -17.59
CA SER A 528 -36.89 -17.30 -16.92
C SER A 528 -35.83 -18.16 -16.25
N TYR A 529 -34.66 -17.58 -16.05
CA TYR A 529 -33.57 -18.17 -15.28
C TYR A 529 -33.45 -17.48 -13.92
N SER A 530 -33.05 -18.24 -12.91
CA SER A 530 -32.75 -17.74 -11.57
C SER A 530 -31.44 -18.33 -11.06
N ALA A 531 -30.73 -17.58 -10.22
CA ALA A 531 -29.58 -18.08 -9.46
C ALA A 531 -30.00 -18.37 -8.01
N ALA A 532 -29.54 -19.49 -7.47
CA ALA A 532 -29.68 -19.82 -6.06
C ALA A 532 -28.32 -20.18 -5.46
N ALA A 533 -28.03 -19.63 -4.28
CA ALA A 533 -26.84 -20.01 -3.51
C ALA A 533 -26.92 -21.49 -3.11
N ALA A 534 -25.83 -22.22 -3.25
CA ALA A 534 -25.69 -23.58 -2.75
C ALA A 534 -25.16 -23.52 -1.29
N PRO A 535 -25.96 -23.90 -0.27
CA PRO A 535 -25.51 -23.81 1.12
C PRO A 535 -24.26 -24.65 1.39
N GLY A 536 -23.32 -24.13 2.19
CA GLY A 536 -22.10 -24.84 2.60
C GLY A 536 -21.02 -24.96 1.50
N THR A 537 -21.07 -24.10 0.48
CA THR A 537 -20.12 -24.10 -0.64
C THR A 537 -19.29 -22.82 -0.73
N GLU A 538 -18.95 -22.26 0.43
CA GLU A 538 -18.10 -21.06 0.52
C GLU A 538 -16.82 -21.25 -0.32
N GLN A 539 -16.52 -20.22 -1.11
CA GLN A 539 -15.31 -20.15 -1.92
C GLN A 539 -14.28 -19.28 -1.21
N THR A 540 -13.04 -19.31 -1.70
CA THR A 540 -12.03 -18.34 -1.28
C THR A 540 -12.56 -16.92 -1.48
N TYR A 541 -12.30 -16.04 -0.50
CA TYR A 541 -12.76 -14.65 -0.54
C TYR A 541 -12.35 -13.97 -1.85
N GLY A 542 -13.30 -13.31 -2.52
CA GLY A 542 -13.11 -12.72 -3.85
C GLY A 542 -13.30 -13.67 -5.04
N SER A 543 -13.65 -14.95 -4.80
CA SER A 543 -13.95 -15.92 -5.86
C SER A 543 -15.38 -16.46 -5.73
N MET A 544 -16.03 -16.76 -6.85
CA MET A 544 -17.34 -17.40 -6.89
C MET A 544 -17.43 -18.40 -8.03
N VAL A 545 -18.30 -19.41 -7.89
CA VAL A 545 -18.58 -20.38 -8.96
C VAL A 545 -20.02 -20.24 -9.41
N VAL A 546 -20.24 -20.15 -10.72
CA VAL A 546 -21.58 -20.23 -11.32
C VAL A 546 -21.72 -21.59 -11.98
N SER A 547 -22.57 -22.42 -11.38
CA SER A 547 -22.83 -23.79 -11.78
C SER A 547 -24.02 -23.92 -12.73
N ASN A 548 -23.94 -24.94 -13.59
CA ASN A 548 -24.92 -25.23 -14.65
C ASN A 548 -25.13 -24.04 -15.60
N LEU A 549 -24.03 -23.41 -16.01
CA LEU A 549 -24.07 -22.38 -17.04
C LEU A 549 -24.71 -22.96 -18.32
N PRO A 550 -25.77 -22.32 -18.86
CA PRO A 550 -26.37 -22.73 -20.12
C PRO A 550 -25.33 -22.71 -21.25
N THR A 551 -25.35 -23.71 -22.13
CA THR A 551 -24.38 -23.88 -23.22
C THR A 551 -25.09 -24.38 -24.47
N ALA A 552 -24.48 -24.16 -25.65
CA ALA A 552 -24.91 -24.77 -26.89
C ALA A 552 -24.35 -26.20 -27.01
N ASP A 553 -25.02 -27.07 -27.78
CA ASP A 553 -24.53 -28.45 -28.00
C ASP A 553 -23.21 -28.46 -28.77
N SER A 554 -23.08 -27.63 -29.81
CA SER A 554 -21.82 -27.40 -30.50
C SER A 554 -21.80 -26.03 -31.17
N GLY A 555 -20.63 -25.38 -31.17
CA GLY A 555 -20.41 -24.08 -31.82
C GLY A 555 -20.07 -22.96 -30.81
N VAL A 556 -20.12 -21.71 -31.26
CA VAL A 556 -19.72 -20.55 -30.46
C VAL A 556 -20.94 -19.89 -29.82
N SER A 557 -20.96 -19.80 -28.50
CA SER A 557 -21.98 -19.08 -27.72
C SER A 557 -21.43 -17.74 -27.21
N TRP A 558 -22.30 -16.76 -27.04
CA TRP A 558 -21.97 -15.41 -26.54
C TRP A 558 -22.70 -15.11 -25.23
N TYR A 559 -21.93 -14.68 -24.24
CA TYR A 559 -22.36 -14.28 -22.90
C TYR A 559 -21.90 -12.86 -22.61
N LYS A 560 -22.61 -12.19 -21.71
CA LYS A 560 -22.23 -10.91 -21.12
C LYS A 560 -22.14 -11.07 -19.61
N ILE A 561 -21.02 -10.69 -19.03
CA ILE A 561 -20.84 -10.61 -17.58
C ILE A 561 -20.75 -9.13 -17.23
N THR A 562 -21.74 -8.60 -16.52
CA THR A 562 -21.73 -7.22 -16.03
C THR A 562 -21.42 -7.23 -14.55
N VAL A 563 -20.36 -6.53 -14.17
CA VAL A 563 -19.92 -6.37 -12.78
C VAL A 563 -20.30 -4.95 -12.37
N GLY A 564 -21.14 -4.82 -11.34
CA GLY A 564 -21.71 -3.56 -10.88
C GLY A 564 -23.05 -3.20 -11.54
N ASP A 565 -23.60 -2.06 -11.13
CA ASP A 565 -24.82 -1.45 -11.68
C ASP A 565 -24.60 0.00 -12.11
N ASP A 566 -24.60 0.96 -11.18
CA ASP A 566 -24.42 2.40 -11.45
C ASP A 566 -23.02 2.68 -11.99
N ILE A 567 -22.00 2.16 -11.28
CA ILE A 567 -20.65 1.97 -11.80
C ILE A 567 -20.59 0.52 -12.25
N SER A 568 -20.35 0.29 -13.53
CA SER A 568 -20.32 -1.06 -14.06
C SER A 568 -19.42 -1.21 -15.26
N LYS A 569 -18.94 -2.44 -15.45
CA LYS A 569 -18.28 -2.87 -16.68
C LYS A 569 -18.90 -4.17 -17.18
N THR A 570 -19.19 -4.21 -18.48
CA THR A 570 -19.69 -5.41 -19.16
C THR A 570 -18.57 -6.04 -19.97
N TYR A 571 -18.34 -7.32 -19.72
CA TYR A 571 -17.40 -8.17 -20.43
C TYR A 571 -18.18 -9.11 -21.36
N ASN A 572 -17.71 -9.28 -22.59
CA ASN A 572 -18.23 -10.25 -23.55
C ASN A 572 -17.37 -11.51 -23.48
N LEU A 573 -17.98 -12.60 -23.05
CA LEU A 573 -17.39 -13.93 -23.00
C LEU A 573 -17.89 -14.75 -24.19
N TYR A 574 -16.97 -15.39 -24.90
CA TYR A 574 -17.25 -16.29 -26.01
C TYR A 574 -16.74 -17.68 -25.67
N THR A 575 -17.60 -18.69 -25.84
CA THR A 575 -17.22 -20.09 -25.55
C THR A 575 -17.52 -20.98 -26.74
N THR A 576 -16.55 -21.77 -27.17
CA THR A 576 -16.75 -22.84 -28.15
C THR A 576 -17.07 -24.14 -27.43
N THR A 577 -18.16 -24.81 -27.82
CA THR A 577 -18.59 -26.07 -27.21
C THR A 577 -18.66 -27.24 -28.19
N THR A 578 -18.59 -28.46 -27.66
CA THR A 578 -18.85 -29.71 -28.38
C THR A 578 -19.46 -30.73 -27.41
N GLY A 579 -20.61 -31.30 -27.75
CA GLY A 579 -21.37 -32.17 -26.84
C GLY A 579 -21.81 -31.44 -25.58
N SER A 580 -22.13 -30.15 -25.68
CA SER A 580 -22.45 -29.25 -24.57
C SER A 580 -21.33 -29.04 -23.53
N LEU A 581 -20.08 -29.44 -23.80
CA LEU A 581 -18.91 -29.12 -22.96
C LEU A 581 -18.03 -28.08 -23.64
N PHE A 582 -17.26 -27.31 -22.87
CA PHE A 582 -16.32 -26.33 -23.40
C PHE A 582 -15.15 -27.04 -24.08
N GLN A 583 -14.73 -26.56 -25.24
CA GLN A 583 -13.43 -26.94 -25.81
C GLN A 583 -12.32 -26.41 -24.89
N ASN A 584 -11.23 -27.17 -24.77
CA ASN A 584 -10.15 -26.87 -23.83
C ASN A 584 -9.04 -26.09 -24.53
N PRO A 585 -8.78 -24.82 -24.18
CA PRO A 585 -7.69 -24.04 -24.77
C PRO A 585 -6.29 -24.66 -24.60
N ALA A 586 -6.10 -25.53 -23.60
CA ALA A 586 -4.83 -26.24 -23.39
C ALA A 586 -4.68 -27.48 -24.28
N TYR A 587 -5.71 -27.86 -25.04
CA TYR A 587 -5.63 -28.93 -26.02
C TYR A 587 -5.11 -28.38 -27.36
N SER A 588 -4.07 -29.02 -27.91
CA SER A 588 -3.44 -28.56 -29.15
C SER A 588 -4.44 -28.37 -30.29
N GLY A 589 -4.39 -27.20 -30.94
CA GLY A 589 -5.30 -26.82 -32.02
C GLY A 589 -6.64 -26.24 -31.56
N GLN A 590 -6.83 -26.03 -30.25
CA GLN A 590 -8.00 -25.36 -29.66
C GLN A 590 -7.62 -24.06 -28.94
N GLU A 591 -6.43 -23.52 -29.22
CA GLU A 591 -5.99 -22.25 -28.67
C GLU A 591 -7.00 -21.14 -29.07
N GLY A 592 -7.52 -20.39 -28.10
CA GLY A 592 -8.57 -19.39 -28.34
C GLY A 592 -10.00 -19.93 -28.47
N ALA A 593 -10.25 -21.20 -28.16
CA ALA A 593 -11.61 -21.75 -28.12
C ALA A 593 -12.51 -21.07 -27.07
N LEU A 594 -11.90 -20.42 -26.07
CA LEU A 594 -12.54 -19.53 -25.10
C LEU A 594 -11.89 -18.15 -25.23
N ALA A 595 -12.70 -17.09 -25.19
CA ALA A 595 -12.22 -15.71 -25.29
C ALA A 595 -13.04 -14.77 -24.42
N ILE A 596 -12.42 -13.74 -23.86
CA ILE A 596 -13.11 -12.70 -23.09
C ILE A 596 -12.45 -11.34 -23.32
N ASP A 597 -13.25 -10.30 -23.51
CA ASP A 597 -12.75 -8.94 -23.72
C ASP A 597 -12.49 -8.17 -22.41
N GLY A 598 -12.16 -6.88 -22.57
CA GLY A 598 -12.10 -5.95 -21.44
C GLY A 598 -10.92 -6.15 -20.51
N LEU A 599 -9.85 -6.81 -20.97
CA LEU A 599 -8.64 -7.20 -20.21
C LEU A 599 -8.84 -8.30 -19.16
N ALA A 600 -10.02 -8.94 -19.09
CA ALA A 600 -10.15 -10.16 -18.31
C ALA A 600 -9.37 -11.31 -18.97
N THR A 601 -8.91 -12.29 -18.18
CA THR A 601 -8.15 -13.44 -18.69
C THR A 601 -8.85 -14.76 -18.37
N ILE A 602 -8.59 -15.79 -19.17
CA ILE A 602 -9.15 -17.13 -18.97
C ILE A 602 -8.03 -18.08 -18.53
N THR A 603 -8.26 -18.79 -17.43
CA THR A 603 -7.43 -19.91 -17.00
C THR A 603 -8.23 -21.21 -17.18
N PRO A 604 -7.85 -22.10 -18.11
CA PRO A 604 -8.54 -23.38 -18.28
C PRO A 604 -8.29 -24.28 -17.07
N SER A 605 -9.20 -25.22 -16.79
CA SER A 605 -8.94 -26.27 -15.79
C SER A 605 -7.75 -27.12 -16.21
N GLU A 606 -6.89 -27.52 -15.27
CA GLU A 606 -5.79 -28.45 -15.51
C GLU A 606 -6.32 -29.80 -16.02
N SER A 607 -6.31 -29.98 -17.34
CA SER A 607 -6.82 -31.17 -18.02
C SER A 607 -6.15 -31.31 -19.38
N SER A 608 -5.81 -32.54 -19.74
CA SER A 608 -5.34 -32.88 -21.09
C SER A 608 -6.47 -33.30 -22.04
N ALA A 609 -7.73 -33.27 -21.58
CA ALA A 609 -8.87 -33.66 -22.39
C ALA A 609 -9.22 -32.57 -23.41
N ALA A 610 -9.75 -32.97 -24.56
CA ALA A 610 -10.20 -32.04 -25.61
C ALA A 610 -11.44 -31.21 -25.24
N THR A 611 -12.10 -31.53 -24.12
CA THR A 611 -13.19 -30.73 -23.56
C THR A 611 -13.07 -30.67 -22.04
N ILE A 612 -13.55 -29.58 -21.46
CA ILE A 612 -13.59 -29.29 -20.03
C ILE A 612 -15.00 -28.84 -19.64
N ASN A 613 -15.37 -29.06 -18.39
CA ASN A 613 -16.65 -28.60 -17.85
C ASN A 613 -16.50 -27.33 -17.00
N THR A 614 -15.28 -26.91 -16.66
CA THR A 614 -15.04 -25.72 -15.83
C THR A 614 -13.82 -24.96 -16.33
N PHE A 615 -13.86 -23.64 -16.26
CA PHE A 615 -12.70 -22.75 -16.41
C PHE A 615 -12.88 -21.51 -15.52
N THR A 616 -11.80 -20.79 -15.31
CA THR A 616 -11.79 -19.55 -14.51
C THR A 616 -11.67 -18.34 -15.41
N VAL A 617 -12.44 -17.30 -15.11
CA VAL A 617 -12.28 -15.94 -15.64
C VAL A 617 -11.68 -15.08 -14.53
N ASN A 618 -10.51 -14.50 -14.76
CA ASN A 618 -9.86 -13.59 -13.84
C ASN A 618 -10.11 -12.14 -14.27
N PHE A 619 -10.72 -11.36 -13.40
CA PHE A 619 -10.96 -9.93 -13.60
C PHE A 619 -9.85 -9.08 -12.99
N LEU A 620 -9.17 -9.62 -11.99
CA LEU A 620 -7.96 -9.08 -11.42
C LEU A 620 -6.87 -10.13 -11.61
N TYR A 621 -5.75 -9.75 -12.24
CA TYR A 621 -4.67 -10.69 -12.56
C TYR A 621 -3.31 -9.99 -12.45
N SER A 622 -2.41 -10.63 -11.69
CA SER A 622 -1.05 -10.14 -11.47
C SER A 622 -1.07 -8.67 -11.06
N THR A 623 -0.37 -7.80 -11.79
CA THR A 623 -0.17 -6.37 -11.50
C THR A 623 -1.14 -5.45 -12.23
N THR A 624 -2.20 -6.01 -12.81
CA THR A 624 -3.15 -5.28 -13.67
C THR A 624 -4.57 -5.38 -13.16
N THR A 625 -5.38 -4.35 -13.42
CA THR A 625 -6.81 -4.36 -13.14
C THR A 625 -7.61 -4.24 -14.43
N SER A 626 -8.66 -5.06 -14.57
CA SER A 626 -9.65 -4.90 -15.64
C SER A 626 -10.89 -4.15 -15.19
N LEU A 627 -11.04 -3.89 -13.90
CA LEU A 627 -12.22 -3.27 -13.28
C LEU A 627 -11.97 -1.80 -12.94
N ASP A 628 -13.07 -1.04 -12.87
CA ASP A 628 -13.04 0.29 -12.28
C ASP A 628 -12.61 0.20 -10.80
N PRO A 629 -11.61 0.98 -10.36
CA PRO A 629 -11.15 0.99 -8.97
C PRO A 629 -12.26 1.21 -7.95
N GLN A 630 -13.32 1.96 -8.28
CA GLN A 630 -14.42 2.22 -7.36
C GLN A 630 -15.23 0.97 -7.01
N LEU A 631 -15.10 -0.11 -7.79
CA LEU A 631 -15.68 -1.42 -7.47
C LEU A 631 -14.80 -2.25 -6.52
N LEU A 632 -13.57 -1.81 -6.26
CA LEU A 632 -12.59 -2.53 -5.48
C LEU A 632 -12.49 -1.96 -4.06
N THR A 633 -12.05 -2.82 -3.15
CA THR A 633 -11.67 -2.50 -1.78
C THR A 633 -10.41 -3.29 -1.43
N GLU A 634 -9.68 -2.83 -0.42
CA GLU A 634 -8.59 -3.59 0.16
C GLU A 634 -9.06 -4.93 0.71
N ASN A 635 -8.22 -5.96 0.57
CA ASN A 635 -8.52 -7.29 1.05
C ASN A 635 -8.22 -7.43 2.55
N THR A 636 -9.26 -7.27 3.38
CA THR A 636 -9.17 -7.34 4.84
C THR A 636 -9.53 -8.72 5.40
N ASN A 637 -9.67 -9.73 4.54
CA ASN A 637 -10.07 -11.08 4.98
C ASN A 637 -8.97 -11.73 5.84
N ALA A 638 -9.33 -12.20 7.04
CA ALA A 638 -8.38 -12.79 7.98
C ALA A 638 -7.57 -13.98 7.42
N THR A 639 -8.15 -14.80 6.53
CA THR A 639 -7.43 -15.89 5.86
C THR A 639 -6.38 -15.33 4.90
N PHE A 640 -6.71 -14.30 4.12
CA PHE A 640 -5.74 -13.60 3.27
C PHE A 640 -4.62 -12.96 4.10
N LEU A 641 -4.96 -12.19 5.14
CA LEU A 641 -3.98 -11.52 6.00
C LEU A 641 -2.99 -12.52 6.63
N SER A 642 -3.44 -13.74 6.91
CA SER A 642 -2.55 -14.80 7.44
C SER A 642 -1.47 -15.25 6.45
N THR A 643 -1.69 -15.08 5.14
CA THR A 643 -0.75 -15.41 4.05
C THR A 643 0.34 -14.36 3.83
N LEU A 644 0.15 -13.15 4.35
CA LEU A 644 1.13 -12.08 4.25
C LEU A 644 2.41 -12.42 5.02
N ALA A 645 3.53 -11.86 4.54
CA ALA A 645 4.81 -11.90 5.23
C ALA A 645 4.66 -11.29 6.62
N THR A 646 5.25 -11.92 7.64
CA THR A 646 5.22 -11.40 9.01
C THR A 646 6.10 -10.14 9.09
N PRO A 647 5.58 -8.98 9.50
CA PRO A 647 6.38 -7.78 9.66
C PRO A 647 7.48 -7.92 10.73
N ASP A 648 8.51 -7.08 10.64
CA ASP A 648 9.57 -6.99 11.64
C ASP A 648 9.09 -6.42 12.98
N ALA A 649 9.85 -6.67 14.05
CA ALA A 649 9.54 -6.16 15.37
C ALA A 649 9.61 -4.61 15.40
N PRO A 650 8.71 -3.92 16.13
CA PRO A 650 8.78 -2.47 16.29
C PRO A 650 10.08 -2.04 16.97
N VAL A 651 10.61 -0.87 16.60
CA VAL A 651 11.81 -0.30 17.23
C VAL A 651 11.39 0.53 18.43
N VAL A 652 11.94 0.23 19.60
CA VAL A 652 11.72 1.01 20.82
C VAL A 652 12.84 2.04 21.03
N GLY A 653 12.48 3.23 21.50
CA GLY A 653 13.41 4.33 21.70
C GLY A 653 12.94 5.38 22.70
N LYS A 654 13.70 6.47 22.76
CA LYS A 654 13.45 7.67 23.55
C LYS A 654 13.24 8.87 22.63
N GLY A 655 12.37 9.81 23.03
CA GLY A 655 12.10 11.03 22.28
C GLY A 655 11.12 10.85 21.11
N ALA A 656 10.43 11.94 20.75
CA ALA A 656 9.45 11.99 19.67
C ALA A 656 10.00 12.69 18.40
N GLY A 657 9.41 12.38 17.25
CA GLY A 657 9.77 12.93 15.94
C GLY A 657 11.26 12.85 15.63
N ALA A 658 11.83 13.95 15.13
CA ALA A 658 13.23 14.05 14.73
C ALA A 658 14.25 13.77 15.86
N ASN A 659 13.82 13.72 17.13
CA ASN A 659 14.67 13.43 18.29
C ASN A 659 14.64 11.95 18.70
N PHE A 660 13.93 11.09 17.97
CA PHE A 660 13.86 9.66 18.26
C PHE A 660 15.25 9.03 18.30
N THR A 661 15.54 8.33 19.40
CA THR A 661 16.76 7.55 19.56
C THR A 661 16.44 6.13 19.98
N ALA A 662 16.76 5.14 19.15
CA ALA A 662 16.52 3.74 19.48
C ALA A 662 17.38 3.29 20.68
N LEU A 663 16.85 2.38 21.48
CA LEU A 663 17.60 1.73 22.54
C LEU A 663 18.60 0.72 21.97
N ALA A 664 19.72 0.50 22.68
CA ALA A 664 20.72 -0.49 22.31
C ALA A 664 20.19 -1.94 22.39
N GLY A 665 20.78 -2.85 21.61
CA GLY A 665 20.43 -4.28 21.60
C GLY A 665 19.34 -4.66 20.59
N GLN A 666 18.99 -3.75 19.69
CA GLN A 666 18.03 -3.98 18.61
C GLN A 666 18.76 -4.31 17.31
N ASP A 667 19.54 -5.37 17.27
CA ASP A 667 20.41 -5.68 16.12
C ASP A 667 19.76 -6.67 15.12
N SER A 668 18.54 -7.14 15.40
CA SER A 668 17.80 -8.14 14.62
C SER A 668 16.46 -7.59 14.16
N ALA A 669 15.95 -8.01 13.01
CA ALA A 669 14.65 -7.58 12.54
C ALA A 669 13.48 -8.25 13.29
N THR A 670 13.71 -9.44 13.88
CA THR A 670 12.62 -10.30 14.39
C THR A 670 12.79 -10.83 15.81
N THR A 671 13.98 -10.73 16.40
CA THR A 671 14.32 -11.39 17.69
C THR A 671 14.93 -10.45 18.73
N ASN A 672 14.65 -9.16 18.64
CA ASN A 672 15.21 -8.16 19.55
C ASN A 672 14.84 -8.42 21.01
N THR A 673 15.83 -8.32 21.89
CA THR A 673 15.66 -8.30 23.34
C THR A 673 16.33 -7.05 23.89
N VAL A 674 15.54 -6.17 24.51
CA VAL A 674 15.97 -4.82 24.87
C VAL A 674 15.71 -4.56 26.34
N THR A 675 16.65 -3.88 27.01
CA THR A 675 16.45 -3.37 28.37
C THR A 675 16.35 -1.85 28.36
N ALA A 676 15.24 -1.31 28.84
CA ALA A 676 15.00 0.10 29.02
C ALA A 676 15.28 0.53 30.47
N THR A 677 15.93 1.68 30.62
CA THR A 677 16.17 2.35 31.92
C THR A 677 15.28 3.59 32.11
N THR A 678 14.18 3.66 31.36
CA THR A 678 13.13 4.69 31.44
C THR A 678 11.75 4.04 31.39
N GLY A 679 10.77 4.66 32.05
CA GLY A 679 9.35 4.25 32.01
C GLY A 679 8.55 4.90 30.89
N ALA A 680 9.13 5.85 30.15
CA ALA A 680 8.49 6.54 29.03
C ALA A 680 9.20 6.14 27.71
N LEU A 681 8.53 5.32 26.90
CA LEU A 681 9.10 4.70 25.70
C LEU A 681 8.32 5.02 24.44
N PHE A 682 9.02 5.37 23.37
CA PHE A 682 8.44 5.63 22.05
C PHE A 682 8.70 4.44 21.12
N PHE A 683 7.82 4.25 20.15
CA PHE A 683 7.93 3.17 19.17
C PHE A 683 7.91 3.75 17.77
N ALA A 684 8.68 3.15 16.87
CA ALA A 684 8.76 3.63 15.50
C ALA A 684 9.20 2.52 14.54
N TRP A 685 9.03 2.86 13.27
CA TRP A 685 9.88 2.40 12.18
C TRP A 685 10.24 3.61 11.32
N THR A 686 11.52 3.97 11.31
CA THR A 686 12.04 5.16 10.61
C THR A 686 13.00 4.79 9.47
N GLY A 687 13.11 3.50 9.14
CA GLY A 687 14.13 2.97 8.23
C GLY A 687 15.57 3.10 8.74
N LYS A 688 15.80 3.66 9.94
CA LYS A 688 17.14 3.81 10.52
C LYS A 688 17.12 3.33 11.95
N ASN A 689 17.63 2.12 12.17
CA ASN A 689 17.99 1.73 13.51
C ASN A 689 19.35 2.37 13.86
N ASN A 690 19.32 3.34 14.75
CA ASN A 690 20.51 4.13 15.09
C ASN A 690 21.42 3.46 16.15
N SER A 691 21.10 2.23 16.59
CA SER A 691 21.85 1.57 17.66
C SER A 691 23.12 0.83 17.20
N THR A 692 23.27 0.45 15.93
CA THR A 692 24.46 -0.22 15.38
C THR A 692 24.62 0.01 13.86
N VAL A 693 25.85 -0.12 13.34
CA VAL A 693 26.39 0.46 12.08
C VAL A 693 25.91 -0.24 10.78
N ASP A 694 24.76 -0.91 10.76
CA ASP A 694 24.29 -1.59 9.54
C ASP A 694 22.80 -1.37 9.25
N THR A 695 22.45 -0.10 8.99
CA THR A 695 21.11 0.32 8.55
C THR A 695 20.68 -0.31 7.23
N SER A 696 21.61 -0.89 6.45
CA SER A 696 21.31 -1.44 5.12
C SER A 696 20.35 -2.63 5.18
N SER A 697 20.51 -3.53 6.16
CA SER A 697 19.63 -4.70 6.33
C SER A 697 18.21 -4.35 6.79
N TRP A 698 18.00 -3.17 7.38
CA TRP A 698 16.71 -2.71 7.92
C TRP A 698 15.82 -2.02 6.88
N ILE A 699 16.36 -1.80 5.69
CA ILE A 699 15.64 -1.15 4.58
C ILE A 699 15.72 -1.95 3.30
N SER A 700 16.57 -2.97 3.17
CA SER A 700 16.79 -3.69 1.91
C SER A 700 15.72 -4.74 1.56
N ALA A 701 14.72 -4.97 2.42
CA ALA A 701 13.68 -5.98 2.23
C ALA A 701 12.37 -5.56 2.93
N TYR A 702 11.32 -6.36 2.77
CA TYR A 702 10.06 -6.20 3.49
C TYR A 702 10.31 -6.15 5.01
N THR A 703 9.76 -5.12 5.68
CA THR A 703 9.94 -4.87 7.11
C THR A 703 8.60 -4.61 7.80
N ASN A 704 8.53 -3.74 8.81
CA ASN A 704 7.28 -3.28 9.42
C ASN A 704 6.89 -1.84 9.06
N LYS A 705 7.47 -1.32 7.97
CA LYS A 705 6.88 -0.29 7.14
C LYS A 705 5.44 -0.68 6.80
N ILE A 706 4.50 0.25 6.88
CA ILE A 706 3.07 0.02 6.62
C ILE A 706 2.59 0.84 5.41
N GLY A 707 1.34 0.70 5.01
CA GLY A 707 0.71 1.49 3.96
C GLY A 707 0.70 2.99 4.28
N ALA A 708 0.66 3.81 3.24
CA ALA A 708 0.73 5.25 3.39
C ALA A 708 -0.52 5.78 4.11
N LEU A 709 -0.30 6.57 5.19
CA LEU A 709 -1.36 7.10 6.07
C LEU A 709 -2.13 6.05 6.88
N ASP A 710 -1.72 4.78 6.83
CA ASP A 710 -2.26 3.74 7.69
C ASP A 710 -1.78 3.92 9.14
N VAL A 711 -2.44 3.21 10.04
CA VAL A 711 -2.24 3.32 11.49
C VAL A 711 -1.46 2.11 12.00
N ALA A 712 -0.26 2.34 12.53
CA ALA A 712 0.47 1.36 13.32
C ALA A 712 -0.08 1.35 14.75
N LYS A 713 -0.65 0.23 15.19
CA LYS A 713 -1.11 0.03 16.58
C LYS A 713 -0.16 -0.90 17.32
N VAL A 714 0.58 -0.33 18.27
CA VAL A 714 1.55 -1.06 19.09
C VAL A 714 0.88 -1.56 20.37
N SER A 715 0.90 -2.87 20.57
CA SER A 715 0.23 -3.57 21.67
C SER A 715 1.24 -4.23 22.60
N PHE A 716 0.87 -4.38 23.87
CA PHE A 716 1.73 -4.89 24.93
C PHE A 716 1.09 -6.10 25.62
N ALA A 717 1.88 -7.14 25.85
CA ALA A 717 1.49 -8.28 26.67
C ALA A 717 2.56 -8.57 27.73
N THR A 718 2.17 -8.94 28.95
CA THR A 718 3.11 -9.30 30.02
C THR A 718 3.12 -10.81 30.24
N SER A 719 4.27 -11.36 30.65
CA SER A 719 4.40 -12.80 30.97
C SER A 719 3.59 -13.24 32.21
N GLY A 720 3.09 -12.28 33.00
CA GLY A 720 2.29 -12.51 34.21
C GLY A 720 0.78 -12.45 34.01
N GLY A 721 0.29 -12.15 32.80
CA GLY A 721 -1.16 -12.07 32.51
C GLY A 721 -1.83 -10.73 32.81
N GLY A 722 -1.07 -9.65 33.05
CA GLY A 722 -1.63 -8.30 33.10
C GLY A 722 -2.08 -7.85 31.71
N THR A 723 -3.36 -7.48 31.57
CA THR A 723 -4.03 -7.18 30.29
C THR A 723 -4.34 -5.70 30.07
N HIS A 724 -4.02 -4.80 31.02
CA HIS A 724 -4.60 -3.45 31.06
C HIS A 724 -3.79 -2.37 30.30
N TYR A 725 -2.89 -2.75 29.40
CA TYR A 725 -2.06 -1.78 28.68
C TYR A 725 -2.77 -1.23 27.44
N GLN A 726 -3.06 0.07 27.48
CA GLN A 726 -3.52 0.82 26.32
C GLN A 726 -2.50 0.72 25.17
N PRO A 727 -2.92 0.33 23.95
CA PRO A 727 -2.08 0.41 22.78
C PRO A 727 -1.66 1.86 22.48
N VAL A 728 -0.45 2.04 21.94
CA VAL A 728 -0.03 3.33 21.39
C VAL A 728 -0.10 3.29 19.87
N THR A 729 -0.53 4.38 19.25
CA THR A 729 -0.73 4.45 17.80
C THR A 729 0.21 5.46 17.13
N ALA A 730 0.44 5.26 15.84
CA ALA A 730 1.14 6.18 14.96
C ALA A 730 0.51 6.13 13.56
N VAL A 731 0.48 7.26 12.86
CA VAL A 731 0.10 7.33 11.45
C VAL A 731 1.37 7.32 10.61
N ALA A 732 1.39 6.52 9.54
CA ALA A 732 2.51 6.49 8.62
C ALA A 732 2.56 7.72 7.69
N ASP A 733 3.77 8.07 7.26
CA ASP A 733 3.98 9.04 6.17
C ASP A 733 3.64 8.44 4.79
N LEU A 734 3.91 9.18 3.70
CA LEU A 734 3.58 8.73 2.35
C LEU A 734 4.41 7.53 1.86
N ASP A 735 5.56 7.27 2.49
CA ASP A 735 6.35 6.11 2.15
C ASP A 735 5.98 4.92 3.05
N GLY A 736 5.43 5.14 4.25
CA GLY A 736 5.04 4.07 5.18
C GLY A 736 5.83 4.07 6.49
N ALA A 737 6.68 5.06 6.70
CA ALA A 737 7.41 5.22 7.95
C ALA A 737 6.52 5.84 9.03
N TRP A 738 6.64 5.37 10.25
CA TRP A 738 5.73 5.74 11.34
C TRP A 738 6.46 5.88 12.66
N GLN A 739 5.93 6.72 13.53
CA GLN A 739 6.45 6.91 14.88
C GLN A 739 5.34 7.36 15.82
N THR A 740 5.30 6.80 17.03
CA THR A 740 4.33 7.22 18.05
C THR A 740 4.62 8.65 18.50
N ALA A 741 3.58 9.49 18.51
CA ALA A 741 3.69 10.87 19.01
C ALA A 741 3.74 10.93 20.54
N LYS A 742 3.23 9.89 21.21
CA LYS A 742 3.19 9.76 22.68
C LYS A 742 4.01 8.54 23.11
N ALA A 743 4.55 8.62 24.32
CA ALA A 743 5.25 7.52 24.96
C ALA A 743 4.25 6.51 25.54
N ALA A 744 4.58 5.23 25.50
CA ALA A 744 3.99 4.24 26.37
C ALA A 744 4.58 4.38 27.79
N ALA A 745 3.71 4.37 28.78
CA ALA A 745 4.03 4.48 30.19
C ALA A 745 4.13 3.09 30.84
N LEU A 746 5.36 2.56 30.99
CA LEU A 746 5.62 1.21 31.47
C LEU A 746 6.42 1.20 32.78
N GLY A 747 6.04 0.30 33.69
CA GLY A 747 6.78 0.01 34.93
C GLY A 747 7.81 -1.10 34.75
N ASN A 748 8.56 -1.42 35.81
CA ASN A 748 9.47 -2.55 35.88
C ASN A 748 8.75 -3.86 35.55
N GLY A 749 9.23 -4.57 34.53
CA GLY A 749 8.60 -5.79 34.04
C GLY A 749 9.17 -6.24 32.71
N THR A 750 8.69 -7.39 32.24
CA THR A 750 9.00 -7.92 30.90
C THR A 750 7.73 -7.93 30.06
N TYR A 751 7.84 -7.34 28.88
CA TYR A 751 6.78 -7.10 27.92
C TYR A 751 7.11 -7.76 26.59
N THR A 752 6.10 -8.34 25.97
CA THR A 752 6.07 -8.69 24.56
C THR A 752 5.36 -7.55 23.83
N VAL A 753 6.05 -6.91 22.91
CA VAL A 753 5.52 -5.78 22.13
C VAL A 753 5.35 -6.20 20.68
N THR A 754 4.17 -5.99 20.13
CA THR A 754 3.86 -6.24 18.71
C THR A 754 3.22 -5.01 18.09
N MET A 755 3.26 -4.93 16.76
CA MET A 755 2.55 -3.93 15.97
C MET A 755 1.59 -4.64 15.02
N THR A 756 0.38 -4.10 14.88
CA THR A 756 -0.56 -4.48 13.82
C THR A 756 -0.95 -3.23 13.05
N GLU A 757 -0.99 -3.36 11.74
CA GLU A 757 -1.38 -2.32 10.80
C GLU A 757 -2.90 -2.28 10.62
N TYR A 758 -3.44 -1.08 10.68
CA TYR A 758 -4.85 -0.76 10.50
C TYR A 758 -5.00 0.27 9.39
N ALA A 759 -6.12 0.19 8.66
CA ALA A 759 -6.52 1.23 7.71
C ALA A 759 -6.58 2.62 8.39
N PRO A 760 -6.70 3.72 7.63
CA PRO A 760 -6.70 5.07 8.20
C PRO A 760 -7.85 5.35 9.18
N ASP A 761 -8.90 4.50 9.17
CA ASP A 761 -10.00 4.53 10.14
C ASP A 761 -9.60 4.08 11.56
N GLY A 762 -8.42 3.46 11.72
CA GLY A 762 -7.89 3.00 13.02
C GLY A 762 -8.49 1.71 13.58
N SER A 763 -9.42 1.08 12.86
CA SER A 763 -10.26 -0.02 13.35
C SER A 763 -10.23 -1.25 12.44
N THR A 764 -10.07 -1.06 11.13
CA THR A 764 -9.99 -2.14 10.14
C THR A 764 -8.57 -2.68 10.06
N VAL A 765 -8.36 -3.96 10.39
CA VAL A 765 -7.05 -4.61 10.27
C VAL A 765 -6.74 -4.89 8.79
N VAL A 766 -5.59 -4.42 8.32
CA VAL A 766 -5.14 -4.58 6.92
C VAL A 766 -3.80 -5.33 6.81
N GLY A 767 -3.07 -5.46 7.93
CA GLY A 767 -1.80 -6.18 7.97
C GLY A 767 -1.76 -7.29 9.02
N LYS A 768 -0.74 -8.14 8.92
CA LYS A 768 -0.47 -9.20 9.89
C LYS A 768 0.23 -8.64 11.12
N THR A 769 -0.03 -9.20 12.30
CA THR A 769 0.74 -8.87 13.51
C THR A 769 2.22 -9.13 13.31
N SER A 770 3.05 -8.16 13.70
CA SER A 770 4.49 -8.20 13.59
C SER A 770 5.14 -9.32 14.43
N SER A 771 6.41 -9.57 14.14
CA SER A 771 7.32 -10.23 15.06
C SER A 771 7.36 -9.48 16.39
N ALA A 772 7.58 -10.20 17.48
CA ALA A 772 7.58 -9.63 18.81
C ALA A 772 8.95 -9.01 19.19
N LEU A 773 8.91 -7.82 19.78
CA LEU A 773 10.01 -7.26 20.55
C LEU A 773 9.88 -7.74 22.01
N ALA A 774 10.94 -8.33 22.55
CA ALA A 774 11.04 -8.62 23.98
C ALA A 774 11.65 -7.40 24.71
N LEU A 775 10.84 -6.69 25.48
CA LEU A 775 11.24 -5.48 26.20
C LEU A 775 11.25 -5.74 27.70
N THR A 776 12.38 -5.46 28.36
CA THR A 776 12.46 -5.42 29.83
C THR A 776 12.63 -3.98 30.27
N VAL A 777 11.73 -3.48 31.11
CA VAL A 777 11.91 -2.20 31.80
C VAL A 777 12.56 -2.51 33.14
N SER A 778 13.72 -1.90 33.40
CA SER A 778 14.50 -2.11 34.61
C SER A 778 15.03 -0.76 35.12
N LEU A 779 14.30 -0.21 36.07
CA LEU A 779 14.53 1.07 36.72
C LEU A 779 15.07 0.81 38.12
N ASP A 780 16.26 1.34 38.41
CA ASP A 780 16.78 1.44 39.77
C ASP A 780 15.92 2.41 40.59
N LYS A 781 15.86 2.21 41.91
CA LYS A 781 15.25 3.19 42.81
C LYS A 781 16.23 4.34 43.07
N LEU A 782 15.90 5.52 42.56
CA LEU A 782 16.62 6.77 42.79
C LEU A 782 16.17 7.40 44.11
N GLY A 783 16.99 8.29 44.66
CA GLY A 783 16.63 9.06 45.85
C GLY A 783 15.57 10.11 45.51
N LEU A 784 14.41 10.06 46.18
CA LEU A 784 13.35 11.06 46.04
C LEU A 784 13.47 12.09 47.18
N HIS A 785 13.59 13.37 46.82
CA HIS A 785 13.82 14.44 47.79
C HIS A 785 13.00 15.68 47.47
N ALA A 786 12.83 16.55 48.47
CA ALA A 786 12.35 17.91 48.24
C ALA A 786 13.38 18.71 47.40
N GLY A 787 12.89 19.49 46.45
CA GLY A 787 13.70 20.39 45.64
C GLY A 787 14.35 21.49 46.47
N SER A 788 15.34 22.18 45.91
CA SER A 788 16.00 23.30 46.58
C SER A 788 15.08 24.49 46.87
N ASP A 789 13.92 24.55 46.21
CA ASP A 789 12.86 25.53 46.48
C ASP A 789 12.02 25.18 47.73
N GLY A 790 12.16 23.96 48.26
CA GLY A 790 11.37 23.43 49.38
C GLY A 790 9.92 23.07 49.03
N SER A 791 9.53 23.20 47.76
CA SER A 791 8.14 23.08 47.29
C SER A 791 7.94 22.15 46.09
N SER A 792 9.02 21.56 45.56
CA SER A 792 8.95 20.57 44.49
C SER A 792 9.49 19.20 44.93
N LEU A 793 9.25 18.16 44.13
CA LEU A 793 9.95 16.88 44.22
C LEU A 793 10.98 16.75 43.10
N VAL A 794 12.13 16.16 43.42
CA VAL A 794 13.23 15.89 42.48
C VAL A 794 13.83 14.51 42.75
N LEU A 795 14.48 13.95 41.72
CA LEU A 795 15.23 12.69 41.82
C LEU A 795 16.74 12.95 41.85
N ASP A 796 17.45 12.27 42.74
CA ASP A 796 18.90 12.16 42.73
C ASP A 796 19.33 10.90 41.97
N GLN A 797 19.93 11.11 40.79
CA GLN A 797 20.37 10.03 39.91
C GLN A 797 21.61 9.29 40.44
N GLY A 798 22.45 9.93 41.27
CA GLY A 798 23.69 9.33 41.75
C GLY A 798 24.55 8.71 40.64
N SER A 799 24.82 7.40 40.75
CA SER A 799 25.54 6.61 39.74
C SER A 799 24.65 5.69 38.90
N SER A 800 23.33 5.78 39.02
CA SER A 800 22.40 4.95 38.25
C SER A 800 22.31 5.44 36.80
N SER A 801 22.02 4.52 35.87
CA SER A 801 21.68 4.83 34.48
C SER A 801 20.17 4.97 34.25
N THR A 802 19.38 5.00 35.32
CA THR A 802 17.92 5.21 35.26
C THR A 802 17.62 6.66 34.95
N ASP A 803 16.75 6.91 33.96
CA ASP A 803 16.41 8.26 33.50
C ASP A 803 15.30 8.93 34.32
N GLY A 804 14.64 8.17 35.19
CA GLY A 804 13.51 8.62 35.99
C GLY A 804 12.80 7.47 36.68
N ASN A 805 11.94 7.79 37.64
CA ASN A 805 11.20 6.80 38.42
C ASN A 805 9.70 7.07 38.45
N TRP A 806 8.94 6.00 38.65
CA TRP A 806 7.55 6.09 39.04
C TRP A 806 7.46 6.45 40.52
N ILE A 807 6.69 7.51 40.81
CA ILE A 807 6.42 7.98 42.15
C ILE A 807 4.96 7.66 42.47
N HIS A 808 4.75 6.80 43.46
CA HIS A 808 3.43 6.48 43.97
C HIS A 808 3.03 7.50 45.03
N PHE A 809 1.85 8.06 44.87
CA PHE A 809 1.19 8.97 45.79
C PHE A 809 -0.01 8.29 46.40
N SER A 810 -0.16 8.38 47.72
CA SER A 810 -1.38 7.92 48.42
C SER A 810 -1.98 9.07 49.20
N SER A 811 -3.30 9.20 49.16
CA SER A 811 -4.01 10.17 50.00
C SER A 811 -3.86 9.79 51.47
N ALA A 812 -3.48 10.76 52.30
CA ALA A 812 -3.35 10.61 53.75
C ALA A 812 -4.43 11.41 54.51
N GLY A 813 -5.09 12.37 53.85
CA GLY A 813 -6.20 13.13 54.41
C GLY A 813 -6.44 14.45 53.68
N ILE A 814 -7.66 15.00 53.81
CA ILE A 814 -8.01 16.33 53.31
C ILE A 814 -8.67 17.14 54.43
N THR A 815 -8.20 18.37 54.62
CA THR A 815 -8.72 19.27 55.66
C THR A 815 -9.24 20.58 55.07
N GLY A 816 -10.54 20.82 55.19
CA GLY A 816 -11.16 22.13 54.89
C GLY A 816 -11.28 22.46 53.41
N LEU A 817 -11.11 21.49 52.51
CA LEU A 817 -11.25 21.63 51.06
C LEU A 817 -12.21 20.55 50.54
N HIS A 818 -13.41 20.93 50.14
CA HIS A 818 -14.39 20.04 49.51
C HIS A 818 -14.20 20.04 47.98
N GLY A 819 -14.30 18.88 47.32
CA GLY A 819 -14.14 18.74 45.86
C GLY A 819 -12.79 19.14 45.27
N ALA A 820 -11.75 19.26 46.11
CA ALA A 820 -10.43 19.71 45.68
C ALA A 820 -9.55 18.55 45.21
N THR A 821 -8.85 18.78 44.09
CA THR A 821 -7.87 17.83 43.53
C THR A 821 -6.49 18.48 43.52
N LEU A 822 -5.48 17.75 44.00
CA LEU A 822 -4.08 18.09 43.86
C LEU A 822 -3.61 17.74 42.45
N LEU A 823 -3.17 18.75 41.70
CA LEU A 823 -2.55 18.60 40.39
C LEU A 823 -1.03 18.48 40.56
N LEU A 824 -0.46 17.43 39.99
CA LEU A 824 0.98 17.20 39.96
C LEU A 824 1.49 17.56 38.56
N TYR A 825 2.21 18.69 38.45
CA TYR A 825 2.66 19.21 37.16
C TYR A 825 4.18 19.24 37.01
N ALA A 826 4.64 18.94 35.79
CA ALA A 826 6.07 18.85 35.47
C ALA A 826 6.64 20.22 35.08
N VAL A 827 7.82 20.52 35.60
CA VAL A 827 8.64 21.67 35.16
C VAL A 827 10.08 21.26 34.90
N ASP A 828 10.76 22.03 34.04
CA ASP A 828 12.19 21.89 33.85
C ASP A 828 12.98 22.47 35.05
N SER A 829 14.30 22.32 35.00
CA SER A 829 15.20 22.85 36.04
C SER A 829 15.15 24.38 36.21
N SER A 830 14.62 25.11 35.22
CA SER A 830 14.42 26.56 35.27
C SER A 830 13.00 26.96 35.74
N GLY A 831 12.12 25.99 35.98
CA GLY A 831 10.74 26.20 36.39
C GLY A 831 9.78 26.46 35.25
N ASN A 832 10.17 26.23 33.99
CA ASN A 832 9.27 26.32 32.86
C ASN A 832 8.36 25.07 32.81
N LEU A 833 7.07 25.25 32.55
CA LEU A 833 6.09 24.16 32.42
C LEU A 833 6.47 23.24 31.26
N ILE A 834 6.37 21.93 31.49
CA ILE A 834 6.58 20.88 30.48
C ILE A 834 5.24 20.18 30.24
N GLY A 835 4.72 20.29 29.02
CA GLY A 835 3.49 19.62 28.62
C GLY A 835 3.65 18.10 28.53
N ARG A 836 2.55 17.35 28.59
CA ARG A 836 2.54 15.89 28.36
C ARG A 836 3.08 15.48 26.98
N ASP A 837 3.02 16.39 26.01
CA ASP A 837 3.58 16.25 24.66
C ASP A 837 5.09 16.58 24.58
N GLY A 838 5.69 17.01 25.69
CA GLY A 838 7.09 17.40 25.80
C GLY A 838 7.40 18.84 25.40
N GLN A 839 6.40 19.65 25.02
CA GLN A 839 6.60 21.08 24.79
C GLN A 839 6.97 21.81 26.08
N VAL A 840 7.81 22.84 25.99
CA VAL A 840 8.32 23.57 27.16
C VAL A 840 8.11 25.08 27.01
N GLY A 841 7.63 25.75 28.05
CA GLY A 841 7.64 27.22 28.15
C GLY A 841 6.29 27.90 27.94
N GLY A 842 6.31 29.15 27.46
CA GLY A 842 5.19 30.10 27.59
C GLY A 842 3.87 29.77 26.87
N GLY A 843 3.83 28.71 26.07
CA GLY A 843 2.61 28.18 25.45
C GLY A 843 1.96 27.04 26.21
N VAL A 844 2.61 26.52 27.27
CA VAL A 844 2.15 25.38 28.07
C VAL A 844 1.41 25.91 29.30
N THR A 845 0.19 25.44 29.53
CA THR A 845 -0.60 25.75 30.74
C THR A 845 -0.29 24.76 31.88
N ILE A 846 -0.72 25.06 33.11
CA ILE A 846 -0.59 24.10 34.23
C ILE A 846 -1.36 22.81 33.93
N GLN A 847 -2.53 22.93 33.30
CA GLN A 847 -3.32 21.79 32.85
C GLN A 847 -2.56 20.95 31.83
N ASP A 848 -1.87 21.55 30.87
CA ASP A 848 -1.05 20.82 29.89
C ASP A 848 0.13 20.10 30.55
N ALA A 849 0.67 20.69 31.62
CA ALA A 849 1.82 20.16 32.36
C ALA A 849 1.46 19.17 33.47
N THR A 850 0.17 19.00 33.79
CA THR A 850 -0.29 18.11 34.86
C THR A 850 -0.14 16.65 34.44
N ILE A 851 0.79 15.88 35.02
CA ILE A 851 1.02 14.48 34.62
C ILE A 851 0.26 13.47 35.50
N ALA A 852 -0.34 13.96 36.59
CA ALA A 852 -1.12 13.16 37.53
C ALA A 852 -2.03 14.06 38.37
N SER A 853 -3.14 13.50 38.81
CA SER A 853 -4.12 14.17 39.69
C SER A 853 -4.51 13.21 40.82
N ILE A 854 -4.53 13.71 42.05
CA ILE A 854 -4.94 12.97 43.25
C ILE A 854 -5.78 13.88 44.14
N GLY A 855 -6.88 13.39 44.70
CA GLY A 855 -7.63 14.13 45.69
C GLY A 855 -8.36 13.18 46.63
N GLY A 856 -9.09 13.74 47.58
CA GLY A 856 -9.81 12.99 48.61
C GLY A 856 -11.25 13.47 48.57
N VAL A 857 -12.16 12.51 48.47
CA VAL A 857 -13.59 12.83 48.48
C VAL A 857 -14.12 12.54 49.87
N VAL A 858 -14.79 13.52 50.45
CA VAL A 858 -15.45 13.42 51.76
C VAL A 858 -16.94 13.61 51.59
N SER A 859 -17.74 12.95 52.41
CA SER A 859 -19.18 13.20 52.50
C SER A 859 -19.47 14.61 53.05
N ASP A 860 -20.74 15.01 53.01
CA ASP A 860 -21.22 16.24 53.67
C ASP A 860 -20.95 16.26 55.20
N SER A 861 -20.78 15.08 55.81
CA SER A 861 -20.39 14.92 57.22
C SER A 861 -18.88 15.01 57.47
N GLY A 862 -18.07 15.08 56.40
CA GLY A 862 -16.61 15.10 56.45
C GLY A 862 -15.96 13.73 56.58
N ASP A 863 -16.71 12.64 56.37
CA ASP A 863 -16.18 11.28 56.38
C ASP A 863 -15.54 10.95 55.02
N ALA A 864 -14.35 10.36 55.02
CA ALA A 864 -13.70 9.94 53.77
C ALA A 864 -14.54 8.87 53.05
N LEU A 865 -14.78 9.07 51.76
CA LEU A 865 -15.60 8.16 50.95
C LEU A 865 -14.77 7.00 50.37
N LEU A 866 -13.61 7.30 49.76
CA LEU A 866 -12.70 6.30 49.21
C LEU A 866 -11.23 6.68 49.41
N ASP A 867 -10.39 5.68 49.59
CA ASP A 867 -8.94 5.82 49.54
C ASP A 867 -8.47 5.95 48.07
N THR A 868 -7.69 7.00 47.82
CA THR A 868 -7.18 7.32 46.50
C THR A 868 -5.66 7.24 46.46
N ALA A 869 -5.17 6.85 45.29
CA ALA A 869 -3.75 6.81 44.99
C ALA A 869 -3.51 7.24 43.55
N GLN A 870 -2.29 7.65 43.24
CA GLN A 870 -1.88 7.99 41.89
C GLN A 870 -0.39 7.76 41.68
N SER A 871 -0.01 7.31 40.48
CA SER A 871 1.38 7.14 40.11
C SER A 871 1.78 8.19 39.07
N ALA A 872 2.95 8.81 39.22
CA ALA A 872 3.46 9.77 38.26
C ALA A 872 4.91 9.45 37.89
N TYR A 873 5.25 9.50 36.60
CA TYR A 873 6.63 9.31 36.17
C TYR A 873 7.39 10.64 36.28
N LEU A 874 8.47 10.67 37.06
CA LEU A 874 9.33 11.83 37.22
C LEU A 874 10.69 11.56 36.55
N PRO A 875 11.01 12.24 35.43
CA PRO A 875 12.35 12.19 34.84
C PRO A 875 13.41 12.89 35.71
N VAL A 876 14.64 12.41 35.67
CA VAL A 876 15.81 13.09 36.25
C VAL A 876 16.00 14.45 35.59
N GLY A 877 16.29 15.47 36.39
CA GLY A 877 16.50 16.85 35.92
C GLY A 877 15.22 17.67 35.73
N GLN A 878 14.05 17.05 35.88
CA GLN A 878 12.77 17.74 36.00
C GLN A 878 12.35 17.86 37.47
N GLN A 879 11.34 18.68 37.73
CA GLN A 879 10.73 18.82 39.06
C GLN A 879 9.24 18.55 38.95
N LEU A 880 8.69 17.85 39.94
CA LEU A 880 7.24 17.73 40.11
C LEU A 880 6.78 18.79 41.10
N ARG A 881 5.83 19.62 40.69
CA ARG A 881 5.24 20.68 41.51
C ARG A 881 3.75 20.47 41.69
N PHE A 882 3.17 21.26 42.57
CA PHE A 882 1.82 21.07 43.07
C PHE A 882 0.96 22.31 42.88
N ALA A 883 -0.30 22.11 42.49
CA ALA A 883 -1.34 23.13 42.51
C ALA A 883 -2.65 22.51 43.00
N VAL A 884 -3.52 23.30 43.60
CA VAL A 884 -4.84 22.85 44.04
C VAL A 884 -5.88 23.28 43.02
N LEU A 885 -6.60 22.32 42.43
CA LEU A 885 -7.80 22.56 41.66
C LEU A 885 -9.00 22.54 42.60
N SER A 886 -9.65 23.68 42.79
CA SER A 886 -10.88 23.76 43.61
C SER A 886 -12.07 23.10 42.91
N GLY A 887 -13.14 22.79 43.64
CA GLY A 887 -14.46 22.41 43.11
C GLY A 887 -14.88 23.21 41.86
N GLY A 888 -14.97 24.53 41.99
CA GLY A 888 -15.31 25.46 40.91
C GLY A 888 -14.24 25.69 39.83
N GLN A 889 -13.35 24.72 39.58
CA GLN A 889 -12.34 24.71 38.51
C GLN A 889 -11.27 25.82 38.54
N VAL A 890 -11.05 26.46 39.69
CA VAL A 890 -9.94 27.41 39.88
C VAL A 890 -8.66 26.69 40.28
N ILE A 891 -7.57 26.92 39.53
CA ILE A 891 -6.24 26.45 39.90
C ILE A 891 -5.56 27.47 40.81
N ASP A 892 -5.20 27.04 42.01
CA ASP A 892 -4.32 27.76 42.94
C ASP A 892 -2.93 27.14 42.95
N SER A 893 -2.00 27.76 42.21
CA SER A 893 -0.57 27.40 42.23
C SER A 893 0.21 28.08 43.35
N SER A 894 -0.45 28.83 44.24
CA SER A 894 0.14 29.57 45.36
C SER A 894 -0.12 28.92 46.72
N ALA A 895 -0.84 27.80 46.75
CA ALA A 895 -1.08 27.00 47.95
C ALA A 895 0.25 26.67 48.66
N SER A 896 0.24 26.73 49.99
CA SER A 896 1.44 26.43 50.78
C SER A 896 1.79 24.94 50.67
N VAL A 897 3.01 24.65 50.23
CA VAL A 897 3.56 23.28 50.14
C VAL A 897 4.52 23.03 51.30
N ASN A 898 4.31 21.96 52.06
CA ASN A 898 5.21 21.49 53.11
C ASN A 898 5.60 20.04 52.82
N ILE A 899 6.91 19.77 52.71
CA ILE A 899 7.44 18.44 52.42
C ILE A 899 8.28 17.97 53.60
N GLY A 900 7.90 16.86 54.23
CA GLY A 900 8.62 16.23 55.33
C GLY A 900 9.09 14.83 54.97
N GLU A 901 10.35 14.51 55.21
CA GLU A 901 10.92 13.20 54.90
C GLU A 901 10.85 12.26 56.12
N ALA A 902 10.29 11.06 55.91
CA ALA A 902 10.29 10.00 56.91
C ALA A 902 11.56 9.15 56.82
N ALA A 903 11.90 8.44 57.91
CA ALA A 903 13.14 7.67 58.00
C ALA A 903 13.25 6.49 57.00
N ASN A 904 12.15 6.10 56.36
CA ASN A 904 12.08 5.06 55.34
C ASN A 904 12.19 5.62 53.90
N GLY A 905 12.38 6.93 53.73
CA GLY A 905 12.45 7.59 52.42
C GLY A 905 11.09 7.97 51.81
N THR A 906 9.98 7.73 52.51
CA THR A 906 8.66 8.26 52.14
C THR A 906 8.60 9.76 52.44
N LEU A 907 8.05 10.56 51.53
CA LEU A 907 7.80 11.97 51.74
C LEU A 907 6.34 12.19 52.13
N ASN A 908 6.10 12.92 53.22
CA ASN A 908 4.79 13.43 53.60
C ASN A 908 4.65 14.84 53.05
N ILE A 909 3.62 15.09 52.26
CA ILE A 909 3.42 16.34 51.53
C ILE A 909 2.06 16.90 51.93
N ASP A 910 2.04 18.15 52.42
CA ASP A 910 0.81 18.91 52.68
C ASP A 910 0.78 20.11 51.72
N VAL A 911 -0.23 20.13 50.85
CA VAL A 911 -0.47 21.22 49.89
C VAL A 911 -1.81 21.86 50.18
N GLY A 912 -1.78 23.02 50.85
CA GLY A 912 -2.98 23.79 51.16
C GLY A 912 -4.04 23.02 51.96
N GLY A 913 -3.69 21.95 52.69
CA GLY A 913 -4.63 21.10 53.41
C GLY A 913 -4.95 19.74 52.74
N VAL A 914 -4.41 19.48 51.55
CA VAL A 914 -4.39 18.14 50.92
C VAL A 914 -3.11 17.42 51.32
N GLN A 915 -3.25 16.31 52.05
CA GLN A 915 -2.12 15.54 52.59
C GLN A 915 -1.95 14.26 51.79
N VAL A 916 -0.75 14.05 51.24
CA VAL A 916 -0.37 12.86 50.49
C VAL A 916 0.98 12.32 50.97
N THR A 917 1.19 11.02 50.82
CA THR A 917 2.52 10.42 50.91
C THR A 917 3.08 10.19 49.50
N ALA A 918 4.40 10.23 49.34
CA ALA A 918 5.07 9.95 48.07
C ALA A 918 6.27 9.02 48.25
N GLN A 919 6.42 8.03 47.38
CA GLN A 919 7.57 7.10 47.39
C GLN A 919 7.89 6.57 45.99
N VAL A 920 9.13 6.13 45.77
CA VAL A 920 9.55 5.49 44.52
C VAL A 920 9.03 4.05 44.43
N GLU A 921 8.23 3.79 43.39
CA GLU A 921 7.55 2.52 43.13
C GLU A 921 7.58 2.20 41.63
N ASN A 922 8.72 1.67 41.18
CA ASN A 922 8.95 1.39 39.76
C ASN A 922 8.13 0.22 39.20
N THR A 923 7.61 -0.69 40.04
CA THR A 923 6.69 -1.75 39.62
C THR A 923 5.27 -1.26 39.84
N LEU A 924 4.52 -1.05 38.77
CA LEU A 924 3.14 -0.58 38.85
C LEU A 924 2.21 -1.73 39.27
N GLY A 925 1.27 -1.47 40.18
CA GLY A 925 0.17 -2.39 40.50
C GLY A 925 -0.91 -2.36 39.41
N SER A 926 -1.84 -3.32 39.42
CA SER A 926 -2.85 -3.44 38.35
C SER A 926 -3.78 -2.21 38.24
N ALA A 927 -4.15 -1.58 39.36
CA ALA A 927 -4.87 -0.30 39.35
C ALA A 927 -4.07 0.82 38.64
N ALA A 928 -2.76 0.92 38.91
CA ALA A 928 -1.88 1.86 38.26
C ALA A 928 -1.69 1.53 36.77
N GLU A 929 -1.59 0.25 36.39
CA GLU A 929 -1.56 -0.15 34.98
C GLU A 929 -2.83 0.30 34.24
N LEU A 930 -4.01 0.01 34.78
CA LEU A 930 -5.31 0.39 34.20
C LEU A 930 -5.46 1.92 34.06
N ALA A 931 -4.93 2.68 35.00
CA ALA A 931 -4.97 4.15 34.99
C ALA A 931 -4.01 4.80 33.96
N GLY A 932 -3.36 4.01 33.10
CA GLY A 932 -2.46 4.51 32.05
C GLY A 932 -3.10 5.59 31.17
N THR A 933 -4.35 5.41 30.75
CA THR A 933 -5.08 6.38 29.93
C THR A 933 -5.26 7.73 30.65
N GLN A 934 -5.56 7.70 31.95
CA GLN A 934 -5.76 8.91 32.75
C GLN A 934 -4.46 9.72 32.86
N ARG A 935 -3.31 9.05 32.96
CA ARG A 935 -2.01 9.75 32.96
C ARG A 935 -1.67 10.33 31.59
N ASN A 936 -2.01 9.61 30.52
CA ASN A 936 -1.69 10.03 29.16
C ASN A 936 -2.58 11.17 28.66
N LEU A 937 -3.85 11.19 29.05
CA LEU A 937 -4.86 12.14 28.54
C LEU A 937 -5.29 13.18 29.59
N ASN A 938 -5.13 12.89 30.89
CA ASN A 938 -5.70 13.64 32.02
C ASN A 938 -7.21 13.78 31.91
N GLU A 939 -7.84 12.66 31.60
CA GLU A 939 -9.26 12.56 31.30
C GLU A 939 -9.83 11.34 32.01
N ALA A 940 -11.11 11.41 32.39
CA ALA A 940 -11.79 10.36 33.15
C ALA A 940 -12.15 9.15 32.25
N LEU A 941 -11.13 8.50 31.71
CA LEU A 941 -11.22 7.37 30.78
C LEU A 941 -10.45 6.16 31.30
N VAL A 942 -10.96 4.97 31.03
CA VAL A 942 -10.24 3.69 31.21
C VAL A 942 -10.19 2.95 29.90
N TYR A 943 -9.09 2.23 29.65
CA TYR A 943 -9.00 1.34 28.49
C TYR A 943 -9.25 -0.09 28.95
N LEU A 944 -10.27 -0.74 28.40
CA LEU A 944 -10.74 -2.05 28.85
C LEU A 944 -10.80 -3.04 27.71
N ASN A 945 -10.55 -4.31 28.01
CA ASN A 945 -10.67 -5.39 27.04
C ASN A 945 -12.03 -6.08 27.09
N HIS A 946 -12.52 -6.51 25.94
CA HIS A 946 -13.68 -7.40 25.86
C HIS A 946 -13.46 -8.67 26.71
N GLY A 947 -14.46 -9.02 27.51
CA GLY A 947 -14.46 -10.16 28.44
C GLY A 947 -13.72 -9.90 29.75
N GLU A 948 -13.11 -8.73 29.94
CA GLU A 948 -12.42 -8.38 31.18
C GLU A 948 -13.41 -8.26 32.34
N SER A 949 -13.02 -8.75 33.53
CA SER A 949 -13.82 -8.67 34.74
C SER A 949 -13.21 -7.69 35.73
N LEU A 950 -14.05 -6.79 36.25
CA LEU A 950 -13.71 -5.66 37.09
C LEU A 950 -14.67 -5.59 38.27
N GLN A 951 -14.27 -4.92 39.34
CA GLN A 951 -15.17 -4.51 40.41
C GLN A 951 -15.33 -3.00 40.38
N LEU A 952 -16.56 -2.55 40.58
CA LEU A 952 -16.90 -1.15 40.77
C LEU A 952 -17.24 -0.93 42.24
N GLU A 953 -16.44 -0.14 42.93
CA GLU A 953 -16.73 0.37 44.27
C GLU A 953 -17.44 1.71 44.10
N VAL A 954 -18.70 1.81 44.56
CA VAL A 954 -19.52 3.01 44.41
C VAL A 954 -19.88 3.54 45.78
N THR A 955 -19.72 4.83 46.01
CA THR A 955 -20.17 5.51 47.23
C THR A 955 -20.61 6.93 46.89
N GLY A 956 -21.14 7.68 47.84
CA GLY A 956 -21.52 9.07 47.63
C GLY A 956 -22.30 9.65 48.79
N SER A 957 -22.58 10.95 48.71
CA SER A 957 -23.36 11.72 49.68
C SER A 957 -24.37 12.65 48.99
N SER A 958 -25.25 12.10 48.15
CA SER A 958 -26.22 12.91 47.41
C SER A 958 -27.63 12.91 48.03
N ALA A 959 -28.33 14.04 47.87
CA ALA A 959 -29.78 14.14 48.09
C ALA A 959 -30.61 13.53 46.94
N MET A 960 -30.13 13.59 45.70
CA MET A 960 -30.78 13.03 44.51
C MET A 960 -30.44 11.55 44.34
N THR A 961 -31.35 10.79 43.71
CA THR A 961 -31.02 9.42 43.29
C THR A 961 -30.40 9.43 41.90
N ASN A 962 -29.09 9.19 41.83
CA ASN A 962 -28.33 9.17 40.59
C ASN A 962 -28.09 7.75 40.10
N GLN A 963 -27.91 7.58 38.79
CA GLN A 963 -27.51 6.31 38.18
C GLN A 963 -26.14 6.46 37.51
N LEU A 964 -25.24 5.53 37.80
CA LEU A 964 -23.99 5.37 37.08
C LEU A 964 -24.21 4.54 35.82
N GLY A 965 -23.60 4.96 34.72
CA GLY A 965 -23.38 4.15 33.53
C GLY A 965 -21.96 4.31 33.00
N PHE A 966 -21.61 3.50 32.00
CA PHE A 966 -20.41 3.70 31.18
C PHE A 966 -20.79 3.71 29.71
N VAL A 967 -20.02 4.42 28.90
CA VAL A 967 -20.17 4.46 27.44
C VAL A 967 -18.82 4.16 26.79
N HIS A 968 -18.85 3.42 25.67
CA HIS A 968 -17.66 3.20 24.86
C HIS A 968 -17.35 4.47 24.05
N MET A 969 -16.11 4.96 24.17
CA MET A 969 -15.61 6.14 23.49
C MET A 969 -14.70 5.71 22.35
N GLU A 970 -15.02 6.17 21.15
CA GLU A 970 -14.16 6.03 19.98
C GLU A 970 -13.13 7.17 19.98
N ALA A 971 -11.89 6.88 19.62
CA ALA A 971 -10.85 7.89 19.44
C ALA A 971 -10.23 7.74 18.05
N ASP A 972 -10.31 8.81 17.26
CA ASP A 972 -9.68 8.88 15.95
C ASP A 972 -8.14 8.89 16.14
N PRO A 973 -7.40 7.90 15.63
CA PRO A 973 -5.95 7.84 15.80
C PRO A 973 -5.19 8.92 15.01
N THR A 974 -5.82 9.52 14.00
CA THR A 974 -5.25 10.55 13.14
C THR A 974 -5.46 11.94 13.72
N THR A 975 -6.67 12.23 14.22
CA THR A 975 -7.03 13.56 14.73
C THR A 975 -7.01 13.66 16.26
N GLY A 976 -7.08 12.53 16.96
CA GLY A 976 -7.25 12.45 18.41
C GLY A 976 -8.64 12.84 18.92
N GLN A 977 -9.59 13.14 18.02
CA GLN A 977 -10.96 13.49 18.38
C GLN A 977 -11.73 12.28 18.92
N TRP A 978 -12.73 12.55 19.74
CA TRP A 978 -13.56 11.51 20.35
C TRP A 978 -14.98 11.51 19.80
N SER A 979 -15.60 10.34 19.79
CA SER A 979 -17.01 10.17 19.43
C SER A 979 -17.67 9.05 20.23
N VAL A 980 -19.01 9.01 20.18
CA VAL A 980 -19.82 7.90 20.65
C VAL A 980 -20.77 7.49 19.55
N GLY A 981 -20.65 6.26 19.05
CA GLY A 981 -21.50 5.74 17.97
C GLY A 981 -21.39 6.59 16.69
N GLY A 982 -20.20 7.10 16.40
CA GLY A 982 -19.92 8.01 15.29
C GLY A 982 -20.42 9.44 15.45
N VAL A 983 -20.91 9.84 16.64
CA VAL A 983 -21.28 11.24 16.93
C VAL A 983 -20.16 11.93 17.68
N ASP A 984 -19.63 13.01 17.10
CA ASP A 984 -18.53 13.80 17.66
C ASP A 984 -18.80 14.29 19.08
N TYR A 985 -17.78 14.22 19.91
CA TYR A 985 -17.77 14.79 21.26
C TYR A 985 -18.05 16.29 21.22
N GLY A 986 -19.05 16.73 21.98
CA GLY A 986 -19.34 18.14 22.16
C GLY A 986 -20.61 18.39 22.95
N ASN A 987 -20.76 19.62 23.45
CA ASN A 987 -21.98 20.08 24.11
C ASN A 987 -23.12 20.24 23.07
N THR A 988 -23.70 19.11 22.65
CA THR A 988 -24.78 19.05 21.68
C THR A 988 -25.80 18.00 22.12
N THR A 989 -27.07 18.23 21.78
CA THR A 989 -28.13 17.24 22.03
C THR A 989 -27.83 15.91 21.32
N ALA A 990 -27.24 15.95 20.12
CA ALA A 990 -26.89 14.75 19.37
C ALA A 990 -25.88 13.87 20.13
N PHE A 991 -24.84 14.47 20.71
CA PHE A 991 -23.85 13.74 21.51
C PHE A 991 -24.49 13.18 22.79
N THR A 992 -25.27 13.98 23.52
CA THR A 992 -25.97 13.50 24.73
C THR A 992 -26.94 12.34 24.42
N ASP A 993 -27.68 12.41 23.31
CA ASP A 993 -28.58 11.36 22.87
C ASP A 993 -27.82 10.09 22.48
N ALA A 994 -26.69 10.23 21.79
CA ALA A 994 -25.79 9.13 21.44
C ALA A 994 -25.22 8.44 22.69
N VAL A 995 -24.80 9.22 23.69
CA VAL A 995 -24.34 8.69 24.98
C VAL A 995 -25.43 7.85 25.64
N ARG A 996 -26.67 8.37 25.74
CA ARG A 996 -27.79 7.61 26.33
C ARG A 996 -28.07 6.31 25.58
N SER A 997 -28.05 6.33 24.24
CA SER A 997 -28.38 5.15 23.44
C SER A 997 -27.29 4.07 23.46
N HIS A 998 -26.04 4.45 23.79
CA HIS A 998 -24.88 3.56 23.80
C HIS A 998 -24.35 3.26 25.22
N LEU A 999 -25.13 3.55 26.27
CA LEU A 999 -24.78 3.11 27.62
C LEU A 999 -24.66 1.58 27.68
N VAL A 1000 -23.61 1.11 28.35
CA VAL A 1000 -23.39 -0.32 28.59
C VAL A 1000 -24.42 -0.83 29.61
N GLY A 1001 -25.41 -1.57 29.13
CA GLY A 1001 -26.61 -1.93 29.92
C GLY A 1001 -26.40 -2.82 31.14
N GLU A 1002 -25.19 -3.36 31.37
CA GLU A 1002 -24.86 -4.21 32.52
C GLU A 1002 -24.33 -3.42 33.74
N VAL A 1003 -24.01 -2.13 33.56
CA VAL A 1003 -23.44 -1.26 34.61
C VAL A 1003 -24.46 -0.20 34.97
N THR A 1004 -25.52 -0.57 35.69
CA THR A 1004 -26.45 0.42 36.25
C THR A 1004 -26.50 0.26 37.76
N VAL A 1005 -25.83 1.17 38.46
CA VAL A 1005 -25.89 1.31 39.93
C VAL A 1005 -26.66 2.58 40.24
N SER A 1006 -27.60 2.50 41.18
CA SER A 1006 -28.33 3.68 41.66
C SER A 1006 -28.00 3.95 43.12
N GLY A 1007 -27.72 5.21 43.45
CA GLY A 1007 -27.40 5.65 44.81
C GLY A 1007 -27.90 7.07 45.06
N GLY A 1008 -28.36 7.36 46.27
CA GLY A 1008 -28.89 8.68 46.63
C GLY A 1008 -29.76 8.73 47.88
N GLY A 1009 -30.24 9.93 48.20
CA GLY A 1009 -31.15 10.23 49.32
C GLY A 1009 -30.47 10.37 50.69
N SER A 1010 -29.19 10.01 50.79
CA SER A 1010 -28.25 10.23 51.91
C SER A 1010 -26.89 9.64 51.51
N HIS A 1011 -25.98 9.44 52.47
CA HIS A 1011 -24.78 8.62 52.25
C HIS A 1011 -25.12 7.19 51.80
N PHE A 1012 -24.39 6.67 50.81
CA PHE A 1012 -24.56 5.32 50.27
C PHE A 1012 -23.22 4.64 49.93
N THR A 1013 -23.23 3.31 49.84
CA THR A 1013 -22.09 2.49 49.40
C THR A 1013 -22.62 1.22 48.74
N ASP A 1014 -22.02 0.84 47.61
CA ASP A 1014 -22.32 -0.38 46.88
C ASP A 1014 -21.07 -0.96 46.22
N THR A 1015 -21.14 -2.21 45.80
CA THR A 1015 -20.06 -2.91 45.11
C THR A 1015 -20.60 -3.89 44.09
N LEU A 1016 -20.17 -3.73 42.84
CA LEU A 1016 -20.69 -4.46 41.69
C LEU A 1016 -19.55 -5.15 40.92
N GLN A 1017 -19.81 -6.34 40.38
CA GLN A 1017 -18.90 -7.01 39.44
C GLN A 1017 -19.33 -6.69 38.01
N TRP A 1018 -18.41 -6.14 37.22
CA TRP A 1018 -18.64 -5.78 35.83
C TRP A 1018 -17.80 -6.66 34.91
N THR A 1019 -18.43 -7.33 33.94
CA THR A 1019 -17.75 -7.95 32.81
C THR A 1019 -17.95 -7.10 31.57
N VAL A 1020 -16.86 -6.74 30.87
CA VAL A 1020 -16.90 -5.90 29.69
C VAL A 1020 -17.44 -6.71 28.50
N GLN A 1021 -18.73 -6.58 28.18
CA GLN A 1021 -19.33 -7.23 27.00
C GLN A 1021 -19.16 -6.44 25.71
N GLY A 1022 -18.89 -5.13 25.80
CA GLY A 1022 -18.62 -4.26 24.65
C GLY A 1022 -17.26 -4.53 24.02
N ASP A 1023 -16.91 -3.75 22.99
CA ASP A 1023 -15.63 -3.87 22.30
C ASP A 1023 -14.46 -3.45 23.19
N THR A 1024 -13.27 -3.97 22.89
CA THR A 1024 -12.03 -3.52 23.52
C THR A 1024 -11.74 -2.07 23.13
N GLY A 1025 -11.61 -1.16 24.09
CA GLY A 1025 -11.45 0.26 23.80
C GLY A 1025 -11.54 1.16 25.03
N TYR A 1026 -11.80 2.46 24.81
CA TYR A 1026 -11.94 3.43 25.88
C TYR A 1026 -13.37 3.43 26.42
N TYR A 1027 -13.51 3.53 27.74
CA TYR A 1027 -14.79 3.67 28.42
C TYR A 1027 -14.77 4.91 29.31
N ALA A 1028 -15.81 5.72 29.17
CA ALA A 1028 -16.06 6.89 30.00
C ALA A 1028 -17.21 6.59 30.97
N PRO A 1029 -17.13 7.00 32.25
CA PRO A 1029 -18.27 6.99 33.13
C PRO A 1029 -19.28 8.08 32.74
N VAL A 1030 -20.54 7.84 33.06
CA VAL A 1030 -21.69 8.73 32.79
C VAL A 1030 -22.58 8.78 34.02
N LEU A 1031 -23.01 9.98 34.44
CA LEU A 1031 -24.02 10.15 35.47
C LEU A 1031 -25.37 10.46 34.84
N LEU A 1032 -26.42 9.75 35.25
CA LEU A 1032 -27.81 10.08 34.96
C LEU A 1032 -28.48 10.54 36.25
N THR A 1033 -28.98 11.77 36.28
CA THR A 1033 -29.57 12.33 37.50
C THR A 1033 -31.07 12.03 37.59
N GLU A 1034 -31.65 12.15 38.79
CA GLU A 1034 -33.11 12.01 39.01
C GLU A 1034 -33.93 13.00 38.16
N ASN A 1035 -33.38 14.19 37.88
CA ASN A 1035 -34.00 15.21 37.05
C ASN A 1035 -33.88 14.93 35.54
N GLY A 1036 -33.17 13.85 35.18
CA GLY A 1036 -32.95 13.43 33.81
C GLY A 1036 -31.81 14.15 33.12
N ASP A 1037 -30.89 14.81 33.85
CA ASP A 1037 -29.66 15.33 33.26
C ASP A 1037 -28.68 14.17 32.95
N VAL A 1038 -27.79 14.37 31.97
CA VAL A 1038 -26.72 13.43 31.62
C VAL A 1038 -25.41 14.18 31.74
N PHE A 1039 -24.53 13.70 32.61
CA PHE A 1039 -23.19 14.24 32.74
C PHE A 1039 -22.16 13.28 32.19
N VAL A 1040 -21.27 13.84 31.39
CA VAL A 1040 -20.18 13.17 30.68
C VAL A 1040 -18.86 13.85 31.03
N ILE A 1041 -17.76 13.20 30.64
CA ILE A 1041 -16.41 13.70 30.88
C ILE A 1041 -16.16 15.05 30.18
N GLY A 1042 -15.33 15.89 30.78
CA GLY A 1042 -14.95 17.20 30.24
C GLY A 1042 -16.10 18.21 30.21
N SER A 1043 -16.15 19.04 29.17
CA SER A 1043 -17.06 20.21 29.07
C SER A 1043 -18.26 20.02 28.15
N ALA A 1044 -18.50 18.80 27.63
CA ALA A 1044 -19.63 18.47 26.77
C ALA A 1044 -21.00 18.43 27.49
N ASN A 1045 -21.07 19.00 28.70
CA ASN A 1045 -22.27 19.07 29.52
C ASN A 1045 -23.09 20.33 29.19
N SER A 1046 -24.38 20.31 29.53
CA SER A 1046 -25.36 21.35 29.12
C SER A 1046 -25.01 22.77 29.56
N ASP A 1047 -24.30 22.92 30.69
CA ASP A 1047 -23.81 24.19 31.22
C ASP A 1047 -22.34 24.50 30.85
N GLY A 1048 -21.70 23.62 30.08
CA GLY A 1048 -20.31 23.73 29.63
C GLY A 1048 -19.27 23.46 30.73
N GLN A 1049 -19.67 22.93 31.88
CA GLN A 1049 -18.77 22.65 33.01
C GLN A 1049 -18.38 21.17 33.11
N GLU A 1050 -17.28 20.88 33.80
CA GLU A 1050 -16.90 19.53 34.22
C GLU A 1050 -17.76 19.08 35.41
N HIS A 1051 -18.44 17.94 35.23
CA HIS A 1051 -19.26 17.28 36.26
C HIS A 1051 -18.71 15.91 36.68
N ILE A 1052 -17.61 15.48 36.04
CA ILE A 1052 -16.91 14.23 36.37
C ILE A 1052 -15.44 14.58 36.60
N ARG A 1053 -14.94 14.32 37.80
CA ARG A 1053 -13.60 14.70 38.23
C ARG A 1053 -12.73 13.50 38.57
N LEU A 1054 -11.47 13.54 38.12
CA LEU A 1054 -10.43 12.59 38.51
C LEU A 1054 -9.93 12.87 39.94
N PHE A 1055 -10.00 11.85 40.80
CA PHE A 1055 -9.47 11.89 42.16
C PHE A 1055 -8.29 10.93 42.39
N GLY A 1056 -7.94 10.10 41.41
CA GLY A 1056 -6.83 9.15 41.48
C GLY A 1056 -6.95 8.09 40.40
N GLU A 1057 -6.13 7.03 40.52
CA GLU A 1057 -6.16 5.86 39.64
C GLU A 1057 -7.55 5.23 39.60
N ASN A 1058 -8.22 5.40 38.46
CA ASN A 1058 -9.54 4.85 38.18
C ASN A 1058 -10.64 5.29 39.15
N THR A 1059 -10.43 6.42 39.85
CA THR A 1059 -11.41 7.00 40.78
C THR A 1059 -12.00 8.28 40.20
N PHE A 1060 -13.32 8.29 40.03
CA PHE A 1060 -14.10 9.38 39.47
C PHE A 1060 -15.13 9.86 40.48
N GLY A 1061 -15.16 11.16 40.77
CA GLY A 1061 -16.22 11.80 41.55
C GLY A 1061 -17.14 12.59 40.63
N PHE A 1062 -18.40 12.69 41.03
CA PHE A 1062 -19.47 13.25 40.19
C PHE A 1062 -20.22 14.33 40.95
N GLU A 1063 -20.57 15.38 40.23
CA GLU A 1063 -21.54 16.39 40.64
C GLU A 1063 -22.88 16.12 39.95
N ASP A 1064 -23.99 16.22 40.67
CA ASP A 1064 -25.32 15.88 40.15
C ASP A 1064 -26.23 17.08 39.81
N LEU A 1065 -25.74 18.29 40.02
CA LEU A 1065 -26.41 19.54 39.68
C LEU A 1065 -25.61 20.34 38.66
N THR A 1066 -26.32 21.01 37.73
CA THR A 1066 -25.72 22.07 36.91
C THR A 1066 -25.46 23.33 37.74
N ALA A 1067 -24.60 24.23 37.22
CA ALA A 1067 -24.41 25.56 37.79
C ALA A 1067 -25.74 26.33 37.98
N SER A 1068 -26.71 26.13 37.09
CA SER A 1068 -28.03 26.79 37.15
C SER A 1068 -28.93 26.22 38.26
N GLN A 1069 -28.65 25.00 38.72
CA GLN A 1069 -29.33 24.34 39.83
C GLN A 1069 -28.68 24.66 41.20
N ASN A 1070 -27.64 25.49 41.23
CA ASN A 1070 -26.82 25.83 42.41
C ASN A 1070 -25.98 24.67 42.92
N SER A 1071 -25.36 23.93 42.00
CA SER A 1071 -24.24 23.03 42.28
C SER A 1071 -23.21 23.68 43.22
N ASP A 1072 -22.74 22.91 44.20
CA ASP A 1072 -21.65 23.30 45.09
C ASP A 1072 -20.29 22.74 44.65
N PHE A 1073 -20.28 21.91 43.59
CA PHE A 1073 -19.09 21.40 42.90
C PHE A 1073 -18.14 20.68 43.85
N ASP A 1074 -18.68 19.90 44.77
CA ASP A 1074 -17.87 19.11 45.69
C ASP A 1074 -17.58 17.68 45.17
N TYR A 1075 -18.25 17.28 44.08
CA TYR A 1075 -18.09 16.01 43.37
C TYR A 1075 -18.24 14.77 44.26
N ASN A 1076 -19.00 14.89 45.36
CA ASN A 1076 -19.23 13.83 46.33
C ASN A 1076 -20.55 13.08 46.08
N ASP A 1077 -21.40 13.59 45.19
CA ASP A 1077 -22.77 13.10 44.96
C ASP A 1077 -22.78 11.63 44.54
N MET A 1078 -21.76 11.26 43.78
CA MET A 1078 -21.36 9.88 43.55
C MET A 1078 -19.83 9.84 43.40
N VAL A 1079 -19.21 8.76 43.84
CA VAL A 1079 -17.79 8.48 43.64
C VAL A 1079 -17.69 7.02 43.25
N VAL A 1080 -16.97 6.74 42.17
CA VAL A 1080 -16.74 5.38 41.69
C VAL A 1080 -15.26 5.10 41.60
N LYS A 1081 -14.85 3.89 41.96
CA LYS A 1081 -13.52 3.35 41.70
C LYS A 1081 -13.61 2.05 40.92
N VAL A 1082 -12.87 1.99 39.80
CA VAL A 1082 -12.76 0.77 38.99
C VAL A 1082 -11.55 -0.03 39.45
N VAL A 1083 -11.79 -1.24 39.94
CA VAL A 1083 -10.79 -2.12 40.52
C VAL A 1083 -10.60 -3.34 39.62
N PRO A 1084 -9.38 -3.59 39.09
CA PRO A 1084 -9.08 -4.82 38.37
C PRO A 1084 -9.29 -6.07 39.24
N SER A 1085 -9.92 -7.11 38.69
CA SER A 1085 -10.24 -8.33 39.46
C SER A 1085 -9.02 -9.11 39.97
N HIS A 1086 -7.83 -8.92 39.39
CA HIS A 1086 -6.61 -9.58 39.87
C HIS A 1086 -6.18 -9.10 41.27
N ASP A 1087 -6.53 -7.86 41.64
CA ASP A 1087 -6.26 -7.27 42.96
C ASP A 1087 -7.19 -7.80 44.07
N LEU A 1088 -8.25 -8.54 43.72
CA LEU A 1088 -9.23 -9.10 44.67
C LEU A 1088 -8.88 -10.51 45.19
N LEU A 1089 -7.81 -11.11 44.66
CA LEU A 1089 -7.35 -12.46 45.00
C LEU A 1089 -6.08 -12.48 45.85
N VAL A 1090 -5.59 -11.32 46.32
CA VAL A 1090 -4.39 -11.17 47.15
C VAL A 1090 -4.73 -10.83 48.60
#